data_AF-A0A9P8L9K9-F1
#
_entry.id   AF-A0A9P8L9K9-F1
#
_cell.length_a   1.000
_cell.length_b   1.000
_cell.length_c   1.000
_cell.angle_alpha   90.00
_cell.angle_beta   90.00
_cell.angle_gamma   90.00
#
_symmetry.space_group_name_H-M   'P 1'
#
loop_
_entity.id
_entity.type
_entity.pdbx_description
1 polymer ?
#
loop_
_entity_poly.entity_id
_entity_poly.type
_entity_poly.pdbx_seq_one_letter_code
_entity_poly.pdbx_strand_id
1 'polypeptide(L)'
;MKLTRSYSSKKLSRKWQTVLKENPGFVTLWTKYLDFRQTKSITFRYEDIRKVYIECIDVLKTSILDMPSSDCMDCSLHAICELEGILIYVLLRGTLFVREAGFVENAIAIWQALLEFHHFIPAEITATNLTGKRGQEVLLSSFEKFWESEVPRIGEDSAEGWDTFVRNGEVGNVPESRNHSFEAEINRNHIFDSWVTAERLQALKSRVPARTTDEVEDDDPYRVVLFSDIKDFVYYFGSKQTRLSLLDAFMAFCRLPPLPRFGNQNWPQAWWADSFIRSEVSEQSSIYHHQCYFDDQGSGSKKNPLQWSTRMDPEHPSPITQKSPFSFRFRNFPSSLDTLFGDDIRWFASQDRWLDVYPGDTGPVGINWLRRVLRSLASRDAPEYNLAVYCLAFEWKNFPEGYAHHVPKSNTSHPLILFSRVKKVAKALLKKDRTNLLLYNSYALLEWKSGNTDTAANVFVTTIEMSRTLGEAKQRDSILLWKTWVWELLQGDTLEAWQKLLCVPEGKVPVADTLLGKGGDPYKAMPAAVLKARRFLDDGRDSSLALGYGNDAVHFVECSAVLEYLYRSRDADAAMAIFRKASDLFDKRGLRGCIAQELLHHGKARLLRFHATMSRSFKPSLLRDEFAQSIEIFPQNTIFLSLFSWNEARSRIEGRVRSIMSDVVLKERQDTIIGWVFSIWTELNSAPSAGYNTNTVRAAFERAVSNENGKHNPGLWRFYVEFECQQGDTSKAKTIFYRGLKYCPWSKGYAFLAFEKLRDVGFDELRSTYRMLGERELRVHVDLEEAFDAIEEGRQGNGGQSFALPMAIPDDMSTDED
;
A
#
# COMPACT_ATOMS: atom_id res chain seq x y z
N MET A 1 -15.45 27.66 7.65
CA MET A 1 -15.45 28.12 6.24
C MET A 1 -15.47 29.65 6.05
N LYS A 2 -15.74 30.49 7.06
CA LYS A 2 -15.75 31.98 6.93
C LYS A 2 -14.39 32.70 7.15
N LEU A 3 -13.26 31.99 7.15
CA LEU A 3 -11.93 32.58 7.47
C LEU A 3 -11.09 32.98 6.25
N THR A 4 -11.52 32.65 5.02
CA THR A 4 -10.70 32.77 3.81
C THR A 4 -10.90 34.06 3.01
N ARG A 5 -11.85 34.93 3.37
CA ARG A 5 -12.06 36.22 2.69
C ARG A 5 -11.70 37.37 3.63
N SER A 6 -10.58 38.05 3.33
CA SER A 6 -10.09 39.33 3.90
C SER A 6 -9.08 39.36 5.07
N TYR A 7 -8.18 38.38 5.20
CA TYR A 7 -7.00 38.53 6.08
C TYR A 7 -5.70 38.54 5.27
N SER A 8 -4.75 39.42 5.63
CA SER A 8 -3.38 39.36 5.11
C SER A 8 -2.74 38.02 5.51
N SER A 9 -1.91 37.44 4.64
CA SER A 9 -1.36 36.08 4.82
C SER A 9 -0.68 35.88 6.18
N LYS A 10 0.01 36.91 6.72
CA LYS A 10 0.66 36.85 8.04
C LYS A 10 -0.34 36.85 9.21
N LYS A 11 -1.43 37.62 9.11
CA LYS A 11 -2.48 37.70 10.14
C LYS A 11 -3.31 36.40 10.19
N LEU A 12 -3.53 35.78 9.04
CA LEU A 12 -4.19 34.48 8.94
C LEU A 12 -3.33 33.38 9.58
N SER A 13 -2.02 33.31 9.30
CA SER A 13 -1.12 32.32 9.93
C SER A 13 -1.06 32.44 11.44
N ARG A 14 -0.98 33.66 12.00
CA ARG A 14 -1.01 33.87 13.46
C ARG A 14 -2.32 33.37 14.08
N LYS A 15 -3.45 33.63 13.42
CA LYS A 15 -4.75 33.17 13.89
C LYS A 15 -4.88 31.65 13.85
N TRP A 16 -4.32 30.99 12.83
CA TRP A 16 -4.22 29.53 12.79
C TRP A 16 -3.42 28.98 13.97
N GLN A 17 -2.25 29.55 14.25
CA GLN A 17 -1.42 29.12 15.38
C GLN A 17 -2.15 29.30 16.73
N THR A 18 -2.87 30.40 16.94
CA THR A 18 -3.69 30.59 18.15
C THR A 18 -4.77 29.51 18.28
N VAL A 19 -5.54 29.28 17.21
CA VAL A 19 -6.66 28.32 17.23
C VAL A 19 -6.17 26.87 17.40
N LEU A 20 -5.03 26.51 16.81
CA LEU A 20 -4.42 25.18 16.95
C LEU A 20 -3.95 24.91 18.38
N LYS A 21 -3.33 25.90 19.03
CA LYS A 21 -2.91 25.80 20.43
C LYS A 21 -4.10 25.66 21.38
N GLU A 22 -5.21 26.34 21.09
CA GLU A 22 -6.44 26.23 21.87
C GLU A 22 -7.18 24.90 21.63
N ASN A 23 -6.93 24.21 20.51
CA ASN A 23 -7.72 23.06 20.05
C ASN A 23 -6.84 21.94 19.46
N PRO A 24 -5.88 21.37 20.21
CA PRO A 24 -4.92 20.40 19.68
C PRO A 24 -5.56 19.05 19.31
N GLY A 25 -6.70 18.69 19.90
CA GLY A 25 -7.40 17.41 19.64
C GLY A 25 -8.12 17.29 18.29
N PHE A 26 -8.16 18.34 17.46
CA PHE A 26 -8.93 18.30 16.21
C PHE A 26 -8.06 18.02 14.98
N VAL A 27 -7.98 16.76 14.55
CA VAL A 27 -7.24 16.31 13.34
C VAL A 27 -7.58 17.14 12.10
N THR A 28 -8.85 17.46 11.91
CA THR A 28 -9.33 18.21 10.74
C THR A 28 -8.81 19.65 10.70
N LEU A 29 -8.48 20.22 11.86
CA LEU A 29 -7.90 21.55 11.98
C LEU A 29 -6.43 21.54 11.55
N TRP A 30 -5.67 20.55 12.05
CA TRP A 30 -4.28 20.30 11.65
C TRP A 30 -4.15 20.04 10.16
N THR A 31 -5.00 19.15 9.62
CA THR A 31 -5.03 18.82 8.20
C THR A 31 -5.22 20.07 7.34
N LYS A 32 -6.25 20.88 7.63
CA LYS A 32 -6.52 22.11 6.88
C LYS A 32 -5.42 23.16 6.99
N TYR A 33 -4.77 23.26 8.15
CA TYR A 33 -3.65 24.17 8.33
C TYR A 33 -2.44 23.73 7.49
N LEU A 34 -2.09 22.45 7.56
CA LEU A 34 -0.98 21.87 6.79
C LEU A 34 -1.25 21.99 5.28
N ASP A 35 -2.46 21.66 4.82
CA ASP A 35 -2.89 21.83 3.43
C ASP A 35 -2.71 23.28 2.97
N PHE A 36 -3.17 24.25 3.78
CA PHE A 36 -3.04 25.67 3.47
C PHE A 36 -1.57 26.12 3.35
N ARG A 37 -0.68 25.60 4.20
CA ARG A 37 0.74 25.98 4.19
C ARG A 37 1.50 25.33 3.03
N GLN A 38 1.32 24.03 2.82
CA GLN A 38 2.06 23.26 1.81
C GLN A 38 1.68 23.61 0.37
N THR A 39 0.44 24.07 0.13
CA THR A 39 -0.09 24.29 -1.22
C THR A 39 0.11 25.70 -1.77
N LYS A 40 0.66 26.62 -0.97
CA LYS A 40 0.83 28.03 -1.34
C LYS A 40 2.07 28.26 -2.21
N SER A 41 1.93 28.02 -3.52
CA SER A 41 3.05 28.02 -4.48
C SER A 41 3.89 29.30 -4.57
N ILE A 42 3.31 30.49 -4.46
CA ILE A 42 4.05 31.76 -4.64
C ILE A 42 5.11 31.98 -3.55
N THR A 43 4.85 31.49 -2.34
CA THR A 43 5.77 31.65 -1.19
C THR A 43 6.27 30.31 -0.69
N PHE A 44 6.31 29.30 -1.56
CA PHE A 44 6.72 27.97 -1.19
C PHE A 44 8.25 27.89 -1.13
N ARG A 45 8.75 27.44 0.02
CA ARG A 45 10.15 27.05 0.25
C ARG A 45 10.16 25.83 1.15
N TYR A 46 11.01 24.85 0.84
CA TYR A 46 11.07 23.60 1.58
C TYR A 46 11.26 23.82 3.09
N GLU A 47 12.24 24.65 3.48
CA GLU A 47 12.61 24.80 4.89
C GLU A 47 11.52 25.53 5.71
N ASP A 48 10.79 26.46 5.08
CA ASP A 48 9.65 27.13 5.71
C ASP A 48 8.52 26.14 6.03
N ILE A 49 8.28 25.14 5.18
CA ILE A 49 7.24 24.12 5.40
C ILE A 49 7.72 23.05 6.36
N ARG A 50 8.99 22.63 6.29
CA ARG A 50 9.60 21.72 7.27
C ARG A 50 9.48 22.27 8.70
N LYS A 51 9.78 23.56 8.91
CA LYS A 51 9.58 24.25 10.19
C LYS A 51 8.13 24.22 10.67
N VAL A 52 7.16 24.37 9.76
CA VAL A 52 5.74 24.26 10.13
C VAL A 52 5.39 22.87 10.63
N TYR A 53 5.91 21.80 10.00
CA TYR A 53 5.70 20.44 10.49
C TYR A 53 6.30 20.24 11.89
N ILE A 54 7.53 20.73 12.12
CA ILE A 54 8.20 20.68 13.44
C ILE A 54 7.38 21.44 14.49
N GLU A 55 6.96 22.68 14.20
CA GLU A 55 6.09 23.46 15.10
C GLU A 55 4.80 22.71 15.46
N CYS A 56 4.19 21.99 14.51
CA CYS A 56 2.99 21.21 14.76
C CYS A 56 3.28 20.00 15.67
N ILE A 57 4.38 19.30 15.41
CA ILE A 57 4.85 18.17 16.23
C ILE A 57 5.10 18.64 17.66
N ASP A 58 5.78 19.77 17.85
CA ASP A 58 6.10 20.31 19.18
C ASP A 58 4.85 20.70 19.97
N VAL A 59 3.87 21.34 19.32
CA VAL A 59 2.60 21.68 19.96
C VAL A 59 1.85 20.42 20.40
N LEU A 60 1.81 19.38 19.55
CA LEU A 60 1.17 18.10 19.89
C LEU A 60 1.90 17.38 21.02
N LYS A 61 3.24 17.27 20.95
CA LYS A 61 4.08 16.69 22.01
C LYS A 61 3.85 17.38 23.35
N THR A 62 3.87 18.71 23.36
CA THR A 62 3.66 19.52 24.58
C THR A 62 2.25 19.30 25.12
N SER A 63 1.23 19.28 24.25
CA SER A 63 -0.16 19.04 24.65
C SER A 63 -0.35 17.65 25.27
N ILE A 64 0.35 16.63 24.77
CA ILE A 64 0.30 15.27 25.33
C ILE A 64 1.01 15.20 26.68
N LEU A 65 2.18 15.85 26.80
CA LEU A 65 2.99 15.81 28.02
C LEU A 65 2.40 16.64 29.17
N ASP A 66 1.67 17.71 28.87
CA ASP A 66 1.04 18.59 29.86
C ASP A 66 -0.33 18.10 30.34
N MET A 67 -0.84 16.99 29.77
CA MET A 67 -2.14 16.43 30.16
C MET A 67 -2.11 15.90 31.61
N PRO A 68 -3.06 16.34 32.47
CA PRO A 68 -3.13 15.85 33.84
C PRO A 68 -3.49 14.36 33.87
N SER A 69 -2.85 13.62 34.77
CA SER A 69 -3.29 12.27 35.15
C SER A 69 -4.65 12.39 35.86
N SER A 70 -5.75 12.38 35.09
CA SER A 70 -7.11 12.53 35.64
C SER A 70 -7.48 11.39 36.59
N ASP A 71 -8.43 11.63 37.51
CA ASP A 71 -8.95 10.62 38.44
C ASP A 71 -9.66 9.44 37.73
N CYS A 72 -10.09 9.61 36.47
CA CYS A 72 -10.61 8.53 35.62
C CYS A 72 -9.58 8.08 34.57
N MET A 73 -8.79 7.06 34.91
CA MET A 73 -7.64 6.58 34.13
C MET A 73 -7.96 6.23 32.67
N ASP A 74 -9.20 5.80 32.38
CA ASP A 74 -9.62 5.38 31.02
C ASP A 74 -9.89 6.57 30.07
N CYS A 75 -10.41 7.69 30.57
CA CYS A 75 -10.75 8.85 29.72
C CYS A 75 -9.51 9.64 29.32
N SER A 76 -8.54 9.79 30.23
CA SER A 76 -7.25 10.42 29.93
C SER A 76 -6.44 9.61 28.93
N LEU A 77 -6.43 8.28 29.06
CA LEU A 77 -5.73 7.39 28.14
C LEU A 77 -6.31 7.44 26.71
N HIS A 78 -7.64 7.51 26.58
CA HIS A 78 -8.28 7.63 25.28
C HIS A 78 -7.88 8.94 24.57
N ALA A 79 -7.96 10.08 25.28
CA ALA A 79 -7.58 11.39 24.74
C ALA A 79 -6.09 11.45 24.36
N ILE A 80 -5.20 10.81 25.14
CA ILE A 80 -3.78 10.67 24.79
C ILE A 80 -3.63 9.85 23.50
N CYS A 81 -4.31 8.70 23.38
CA CYS A 81 -4.24 7.87 22.18
C CYS A 81 -4.75 8.61 20.93
N GLU A 82 -5.79 9.44 21.07
CA GLU A 82 -6.27 10.29 19.98
C GLU A 82 -5.20 11.28 19.54
N LEU A 83 -4.60 12.04 20.48
CA LEU A 83 -3.53 13.01 20.21
C LEU A 83 -2.27 12.35 19.62
N GLU A 84 -1.85 11.22 20.16
CA GLU A 84 -0.76 10.40 19.62
C GLU A 84 -1.08 9.95 18.18
N GLY A 85 -2.34 9.60 17.89
CA GLY A 85 -2.81 9.30 16.54
C GLY A 85 -2.67 10.49 15.58
N ILE A 86 -2.99 11.70 16.03
CA ILE A 86 -2.78 12.94 15.25
C ILE A 86 -1.29 13.16 15.01
N LEU A 87 -0.46 12.97 16.03
CA LEU A 87 0.99 13.13 15.93
C LEU A 87 1.57 12.17 14.89
N ILE A 88 1.17 10.89 14.89
CA ILE A 88 1.60 9.91 13.88
C ILE A 88 1.16 10.34 12.47
N TYR A 89 -0.06 10.86 12.31
CA TYR A 89 -0.52 11.41 11.04
C TYR A 89 0.36 12.59 10.55
N VAL A 90 0.68 13.54 11.43
CA VAL A 90 1.54 14.68 11.10
C VAL A 90 2.97 14.22 10.77
N LEU A 91 3.52 13.25 11.51
CA LEU A 91 4.83 12.64 11.22
C LEU A 91 4.84 11.97 9.84
N LEU A 92 3.80 11.20 9.49
CA LEU A 92 3.69 10.57 8.18
C LEU A 92 3.63 11.62 7.06
N ARG A 93 2.74 12.61 7.18
CA ARG A 93 2.60 13.69 6.20
C ARG A 93 3.90 14.48 6.03
N GLY A 94 4.58 14.78 7.13
CA GLY A 94 5.87 15.49 7.14
C GLY A 94 6.99 14.68 6.49
N THR A 95 7.12 13.40 6.82
CA THR A 95 8.16 12.53 6.22
C THR A 95 7.90 12.23 4.74
N LEU A 96 6.63 12.10 4.32
CA LEU A 96 6.27 12.04 2.89
C LEU A 96 6.63 13.33 2.16
N PHE A 97 6.32 14.50 2.76
CA PHE A 97 6.71 15.80 2.21
C PHE A 97 8.24 15.92 2.02
N VAL A 98 9.01 15.56 3.06
CA VAL A 98 10.49 15.57 3.03
C VAL A 98 11.02 14.67 1.91
N ARG A 99 10.46 13.47 1.76
CA ARG A 99 10.83 12.55 0.69
C ARG A 99 10.44 13.06 -0.69
N GLU A 100 9.22 13.57 -0.87
CA GLU A 100 8.71 14.07 -2.15
C GLU A 100 9.47 15.33 -2.63
N ALA A 101 10.04 16.11 -1.70
CA ALA A 101 10.96 17.21 -1.98
C ALA A 101 12.38 16.75 -2.38
N GLY A 102 12.68 15.46 -2.20
CA GLY A 102 13.91 14.81 -2.63
C GLY A 102 14.94 14.55 -1.51
N PHE A 103 14.66 14.93 -0.26
CA PHE A 103 15.51 14.64 0.91
C PHE A 103 15.21 13.26 1.47
N VAL A 104 15.42 12.21 0.66
CA VAL A 104 15.01 10.84 0.98
C VAL A 104 15.79 10.28 2.17
N GLU A 105 17.08 10.61 2.27
CA GLU A 105 17.99 10.28 3.36
C GLU A 105 17.45 10.76 4.71
N ASN A 106 16.99 12.01 4.80
CA ASN A 106 16.41 12.58 6.01
C ASN A 106 15.10 11.87 6.39
N ALA A 107 14.24 11.61 5.40
CA ALA A 107 12.98 10.91 5.65
C ALA A 107 13.21 9.46 6.13
N ILE A 108 14.17 8.74 5.54
CA ILE A 108 14.55 7.39 5.96
C ILE A 108 15.18 7.41 7.34
N ALA A 109 16.06 8.37 7.64
CA ALA A 109 16.67 8.53 8.96
C ALA A 109 15.63 8.70 10.07
N ILE A 110 14.62 9.55 9.85
CA ILE A 110 13.51 9.74 10.80
C ILE A 110 12.80 8.41 11.07
N TRP A 111 12.49 7.63 10.03
CA TRP A 111 11.83 6.33 10.19
C TRP A 111 12.73 5.26 10.82
N GLN A 112 14.03 5.22 10.48
CA GLN A 112 15.00 4.35 11.16
C GLN A 112 15.03 4.66 12.66
N ALA A 113 15.10 5.94 13.02
CA ALA A 113 15.09 6.37 14.42
C ALA A 113 13.79 6.01 15.12
N LEU A 114 12.63 6.30 14.53
CA LEU A 114 11.33 5.95 15.11
C LEU A 114 11.19 4.43 15.32
N LEU A 115 11.63 3.60 14.38
CA LEU A 115 11.52 2.15 14.52
C LEU A 115 12.49 1.58 15.58
N GLU A 116 13.74 2.04 15.58
CA GLU A 116 14.72 1.67 16.63
C GLU A 116 14.23 2.08 18.02
N PHE A 117 13.76 3.32 18.15
CA PHE A 117 13.32 3.91 19.42
C PHE A 117 12.12 3.19 20.04
N HIS A 118 11.29 2.48 19.26
CA HIS A 118 10.12 1.76 19.76
C HIS A 118 10.31 0.24 19.86
N HIS A 119 10.97 -0.38 18.89
CA HIS A 119 11.06 -1.85 18.79
C HIS A 119 12.38 -2.41 19.33
N PHE A 120 13.39 -1.55 19.50
CA PHE A 120 14.73 -1.91 19.96
C PHE A 120 15.13 -1.10 21.20
N ILE A 121 14.14 -0.63 21.97
CA ILE A 121 14.37 0.05 23.25
C ILE A 121 15.04 -0.91 24.26
N PRO A 122 16.14 -0.50 24.93
CA PRO A 122 16.80 -1.31 25.94
C PRO A 122 15.90 -1.66 27.12
N ALA A 123 15.96 -2.92 27.56
CA ALA A 123 15.16 -3.40 28.68
C ALA A 123 15.51 -2.70 30.00
N GLU A 124 16.79 -2.33 30.21
CA GLU A 124 17.23 -1.64 31.43
C GLU A 124 16.57 -0.27 31.59
N ILE A 125 16.34 0.44 30.49
CA ILE A 125 15.73 1.77 30.48
C ILE A 125 14.20 1.65 30.66
N THR A 126 13.58 0.66 30.01
CA THR A 126 12.13 0.41 30.09
C THR A 126 11.69 0.05 31.53
N ALA A 127 12.54 -0.62 32.30
CA ALA A 127 12.26 -1.01 33.69
C ALA A 127 12.14 0.18 34.67
N THR A 128 12.61 1.36 34.29
CA THR A 128 12.65 2.54 35.19
C THR A 128 11.39 3.40 35.20
N ASN A 129 10.27 2.96 34.57
CA ASN A 129 8.98 3.67 34.52
C ASN A 129 9.11 5.17 34.19
N LEU A 130 9.80 5.47 33.09
CA LEU A 130 10.05 6.82 32.61
C LEU A 130 8.80 7.41 31.92
N THR A 131 7.75 7.70 32.68
CA THR A 131 6.56 8.40 32.18
C THR A 131 6.74 9.91 32.25
N GLY A 132 6.20 10.63 31.25
CA GLY A 132 6.21 12.10 31.21
C GLY A 132 7.52 12.70 30.70
N LYS A 133 7.62 14.03 30.80
CA LYS A 133 8.66 14.83 30.12
C LYS A 133 10.09 14.41 30.45
N ARG A 134 10.40 14.20 31.73
CA ARG A 134 11.73 13.76 32.19
C ARG A 134 12.09 12.38 31.65
N GLY A 135 11.10 11.49 31.55
CA GLY A 135 11.29 10.16 31.00
C GLY A 135 11.68 10.19 29.53
N GLN A 136 10.99 11.03 28.76
CA GLN A 136 11.29 11.25 27.35
C GLN A 136 12.69 11.87 27.13
N GLU A 137 13.10 12.85 27.94
CA GLU A 137 14.43 13.47 27.84
C GLU A 137 15.56 12.46 28.10
N VAL A 138 15.42 11.58 29.09
CA VAL A 138 16.40 10.51 29.38
C VAL A 138 16.48 9.52 28.22
N LEU A 139 15.35 9.10 27.67
CA LEU A 139 15.29 8.21 26.51
C LEU A 139 15.99 8.82 25.30
N LEU A 140 15.68 10.09 24.98
CA LEU A 140 16.30 10.80 23.86
C LEU A 140 17.82 10.93 24.03
N SER A 141 18.28 11.25 25.25
CA SER A 141 19.72 11.41 25.53
C SER A 141 20.49 10.10 25.39
N SER A 142 19.90 8.97 25.82
CA SER A 142 20.52 7.65 25.64
C SER A 142 20.48 7.20 24.18
N PHE A 143 19.41 7.51 23.46
CA PHE A 143 19.27 7.19 22.04
C PHE A 143 20.23 8.02 21.17
N GLU A 144 20.47 9.28 21.51
CA GLU A 144 21.43 10.17 20.85
C GLU A 144 22.82 9.51 20.78
N LYS A 145 23.30 8.93 21.89
CA LYS A 145 24.57 8.20 21.90
C LYS A 145 24.61 7.05 20.90
N PHE A 146 23.52 6.29 20.78
CA PHE A 146 23.43 5.18 19.82
C PHE A 146 23.46 5.72 18.39
N TRP A 147 22.72 6.78 18.10
CA TRP A 147 22.67 7.37 16.77
C TRP A 147 24.04 7.90 16.30
N GLU A 148 24.74 8.62 17.19
CA GLU A 148 26.05 9.23 16.96
C GLU A 148 27.21 8.22 16.98
N SER A 149 26.98 6.99 17.47
CA SER A 149 28.00 5.93 17.44
C SER A 149 28.22 5.30 16.06
N GLU A 150 27.41 5.65 15.06
CA GLU A 150 27.46 5.16 13.67
C GLU A 150 27.35 3.64 13.47
N VAL A 151 26.97 2.90 14.52
CA VAL A 151 26.67 1.47 14.44
C VAL A 151 25.51 1.20 13.46
N PRO A 152 25.44 0.01 12.84
CA PRO A 152 24.42 -0.28 11.85
C PRO A 152 23.00 -0.14 12.40
N ARG A 153 22.18 0.67 11.73
CA ARG A 153 20.79 0.98 12.10
C ARG A 153 19.82 0.04 11.40
N ILE A 154 18.58 -0.09 11.90
CA ILE A 154 17.55 -0.93 11.29
C ILE A 154 17.46 -0.73 9.76
N GLY A 155 17.45 -1.86 9.03
CA GLY A 155 17.43 -1.87 7.56
C GLY A 155 18.81 -1.84 6.90
N GLU A 156 19.89 -1.57 7.64
CA GLU A 156 21.27 -1.70 7.18
C GLU A 156 21.77 -3.14 7.32
N ASP A 157 22.91 -3.42 6.71
CA ASP A 157 23.56 -4.72 6.82
C ASP A 157 24.13 -4.91 8.23
N SER A 158 23.92 -6.09 8.81
CA SER A 158 24.39 -6.46 10.15
C SER A 158 23.82 -5.62 11.30
N ALA A 159 22.67 -4.97 11.11
CA ALA A 159 21.97 -4.25 12.18
C ALA A 159 21.44 -5.18 13.29
N GLU A 160 21.90 -4.95 14.52
CA GLU A 160 21.48 -5.68 15.73
C GLU A 160 20.50 -4.89 16.62
N GLY A 161 20.45 -3.56 16.40
CA GLY A 161 19.55 -2.61 17.05
C GLY A 161 20.04 -2.05 18.39
N TRP A 162 19.36 -1.00 18.85
CA TRP A 162 19.77 -0.18 20.00
C TRP A 162 19.92 -0.95 21.33
N ASP A 163 18.98 -1.82 21.67
CA ASP A 163 19.05 -2.69 22.87
C ASP A 163 20.30 -3.57 22.90
N THR A 164 20.73 -4.11 21.77
CA THR A 164 21.95 -4.93 21.70
C THR A 164 23.21 -4.08 21.95
N PHE A 165 23.24 -2.85 21.41
CA PHE A 165 24.34 -1.91 21.62
C PHE A 165 24.52 -1.55 23.11
N VAL A 166 23.41 -1.27 23.82
CA VAL A 166 23.47 -0.97 25.26
C VAL A 166 23.93 -2.18 26.06
N ARG A 167 23.42 -3.38 25.74
CA ARG A 167 23.84 -4.63 26.39
C ARG A 167 25.31 -4.98 26.18
N ASN A 168 25.90 -4.55 25.06
CA ASN A 168 27.32 -4.72 24.76
C ASN A 168 28.20 -3.61 25.39
N GLY A 169 27.63 -2.74 26.24
CA GLY A 169 28.37 -1.70 26.95
C GLY A 169 28.67 -0.46 26.11
N GLU A 170 27.77 -0.10 25.18
CA GLU A 170 27.96 1.02 24.23
C GLU A 170 29.15 0.80 23.27
N VAL A 171 29.51 -0.47 23.03
CA VAL A 171 30.53 -0.88 22.06
C VAL A 171 29.84 -1.60 20.89
N GLY A 172 30.04 -1.09 19.68
CA GLY A 172 29.52 -1.70 18.46
C GLY A 172 30.53 -1.60 17.32
N ASN A 173 30.38 -2.50 16.34
CA ASN A 173 31.23 -2.51 15.16
C ASN A 173 30.73 -1.48 14.15
N VAL A 174 31.49 -0.40 13.97
CA VAL A 174 31.24 0.57 12.92
C VAL A 174 31.62 -0.05 11.57
N PRO A 175 30.75 -0.01 10.55
CA PRO A 175 31.07 -0.48 9.21
C PRO A 175 32.28 0.23 8.60
N GLU A 176 32.94 -0.45 7.66
CA GLU A 176 33.99 0.15 6.84
C GLU A 176 33.43 1.30 6.00
N SER A 177 34.25 2.34 5.82
CA SER A 177 33.95 3.51 4.98
C SER A 177 33.59 3.09 3.56
N ARG A 178 32.53 3.70 3.03
CA ARG A 178 32.07 3.50 1.66
C ARG A 178 32.33 4.76 0.84
N ASN A 179 32.73 4.56 -0.41
CA ASN A 179 32.82 5.64 -1.38
C ASN A 179 31.45 5.82 -2.08
N HIS A 180 30.86 7.00 -1.89
CA HIS A 180 29.60 7.42 -2.51
C HIS A 180 29.79 8.46 -3.62
N SER A 181 31.04 8.74 -4.04
CA SER A 181 31.32 9.66 -5.16
C SER A 181 30.76 9.11 -6.47
N PHE A 182 30.13 9.98 -7.25
CA PHE A 182 29.49 9.63 -8.50
C PHE A 182 29.76 10.68 -9.59
N GLU A 183 30.78 10.42 -10.41
CA GLU A 183 31.02 11.23 -11.60
C GLU A 183 29.91 11.02 -12.63
N ALA A 184 28.96 11.95 -12.68
CA ALA A 184 27.93 12.00 -13.71
C ALA A 184 28.45 12.72 -14.95
N GLU A 185 28.67 12.00 -16.05
CA GLU A 185 28.98 12.64 -17.34
C GLU A 185 27.73 13.30 -17.94
N ILE A 186 27.62 14.63 -17.80
CA ILE A 186 26.55 15.42 -18.41
C ILE A 186 26.86 15.67 -19.89
N ASN A 187 25.97 15.22 -20.77
CA ASN A 187 26.11 15.43 -22.21
C ASN A 187 25.67 16.85 -22.58
N ARG A 188 26.61 17.69 -23.02
CA ARG A 188 26.36 19.10 -23.38
C ARG A 188 25.31 19.29 -24.49
N ASN A 189 25.19 18.34 -25.41
CA ASN A 189 24.21 18.41 -26.50
C ASN A 189 22.79 18.04 -26.04
N HIS A 190 22.69 17.26 -24.97
CA HIS A 190 21.44 16.76 -24.38
C HIS A 190 21.47 16.98 -22.85
N ILE A 191 21.69 18.24 -22.45
CA ILE A 191 21.98 18.60 -21.06
C ILE A 191 20.87 18.14 -20.11
N PHE A 192 19.61 18.39 -20.46
CA PHE A 192 18.47 18.06 -19.61
C PHE A 192 18.18 16.56 -19.55
N ASP A 193 18.30 15.84 -20.68
CA ASP A 193 18.03 14.39 -20.75
C ASP A 193 19.09 13.59 -19.97
N SER A 194 20.36 13.98 -20.12
CA SER A 194 21.47 13.39 -19.38
C SER A 194 21.40 13.73 -17.90
N TRP A 195 21.08 14.99 -17.56
CA TRP A 195 20.91 15.43 -16.18
C TRP A 195 19.80 14.70 -15.44
N VAL A 196 18.58 14.62 -15.98
CA VAL A 196 17.46 13.97 -15.26
C VAL A 196 17.77 12.50 -14.95
N THR A 197 18.50 11.83 -15.85
CA THR A 197 18.97 10.46 -15.66
C THR A 197 20.01 10.38 -14.54
N ALA A 198 21.03 11.25 -14.57
CA ALA A 198 22.07 11.33 -13.54
C ALA A 198 21.49 11.67 -12.16
N GLU A 199 20.63 12.68 -12.10
CA GLU A 199 19.96 13.14 -10.89
C GLU A 199 19.10 12.04 -10.25
N ARG A 200 18.38 11.26 -11.06
CA ARG A 200 17.61 10.10 -10.55
C ARG A 200 18.52 9.00 -10.02
N LEU A 201 19.59 8.67 -10.74
CA LEU A 201 20.53 7.63 -10.31
C LEU A 201 21.19 8.03 -8.98
N GLN A 202 21.61 9.28 -8.86
CA GLN A 202 22.22 9.78 -7.63
C GLN A 202 21.22 9.81 -6.47
N ALA A 203 19.99 10.29 -6.69
CA ALA A 203 18.93 10.23 -5.67
C ALA A 203 18.63 8.79 -5.20
N LEU A 204 18.72 7.78 -6.09
CA LEU A 204 18.50 6.38 -5.73
C LEU A 204 19.65 5.77 -4.92
N LYS A 205 20.89 6.16 -5.20
CA LYS A 205 22.08 5.76 -4.44
C LYS A 205 22.10 6.44 -3.06
N SER A 206 21.68 7.69 -3.01
CA SER A 206 21.67 8.53 -1.79
C SER A 206 20.45 8.31 -0.88
N ARG A 207 19.64 7.27 -1.09
CA ARG A 207 18.44 7.03 -0.25
C ARG A 207 18.75 6.81 1.22
N VAL A 208 19.81 6.07 1.54
CA VAL A 208 20.19 5.78 2.93
C VAL A 208 21.19 6.86 3.40
N PRO A 209 21.07 7.36 4.64
CA PRO A 209 22.07 8.27 5.22
C PRO A 209 23.48 7.71 5.13
N ALA A 210 24.43 8.57 4.76
CA ALA A 210 25.86 8.27 4.83
C ALA A 210 26.37 8.40 6.27
N ARG A 211 27.54 7.82 6.54
CA ARG A 211 28.31 8.04 7.77
C ARG A 211 29.25 9.22 7.62
N THR A 212 29.66 9.83 8.73
CA THR A 212 30.72 10.85 8.76
C THR A 212 32.06 10.35 8.24
N THR A 213 32.27 9.03 8.31
CA THR A 213 33.48 8.34 7.82
C THR A 213 33.41 7.98 6.34
N ASP A 214 32.25 8.09 5.69
CA ASP A 214 32.08 7.77 4.28
C ASP A 214 32.64 8.90 3.39
N GLU A 215 33.20 8.55 2.23
CA GLU A 215 33.60 9.53 1.23
C GLU A 215 32.35 9.97 0.44
N VAL A 216 32.00 11.25 0.52
CA VAL A 216 30.85 11.86 -0.13
C VAL A 216 31.33 12.92 -1.12
N GLU A 217 30.68 13.01 -2.27
CA GLU A 217 30.98 14.01 -3.30
C GLU A 217 30.64 15.43 -2.83
N ASP A 218 31.52 16.38 -3.14
CA ASP A 218 31.38 17.83 -2.88
C ASP A 218 31.02 18.22 -1.44
N ASP A 219 31.37 17.38 -0.44
CA ASP A 219 31.01 17.57 0.98
C ASP A 219 29.50 17.87 1.17
N ASP A 220 28.65 17.17 0.41
CA ASP A 220 27.20 17.37 0.43
C ASP A 220 26.64 17.30 1.87
N PRO A 221 26.17 18.44 2.43
CA PRO A 221 25.88 18.56 3.86
C PRO A 221 24.61 17.81 4.28
N TYR A 222 23.79 17.35 3.32
CA TYR A 222 22.54 16.65 3.61
C TYR A 222 22.71 15.13 3.65
N ARG A 223 23.86 14.58 3.21
CA ARG A 223 24.08 13.13 3.13
C ARG A 223 24.25 12.48 4.50
N VAL A 224 24.91 13.18 5.42
CA VAL A 224 25.13 12.72 6.79
C VAL A 224 24.05 13.33 7.70
N VAL A 225 23.25 12.47 8.33
CA VAL A 225 22.12 12.89 9.18
C VAL A 225 22.50 12.70 10.64
N LEU A 226 22.69 13.81 11.36
CA LEU A 226 22.98 13.82 12.79
C LEU A 226 21.68 13.65 13.59
N PHE A 227 21.80 13.28 14.86
CA PHE A 227 20.60 13.15 15.70
C PHE A 227 19.88 14.49 15.86
N SER A 228 20.63 15.59 15.87
CA SER A 228 20.07 16.95 15.95
C SER A 228 19.11 17.29 14.81
N ASP A 229 19.27 16.67 13.63
CA ASP A 229 18.41 16.92 12.45
C ASP A 229 17.04 16.23 12.55
N ILE A 230 16.96 15.16 13.35
CA ILE A 230 15.79 14.28 13.47
C ILE A 230 15.16 14.26 14.85
N LYS A 231 15.84 14.79 15.87
CA LYS A 231 15.40 14.82 17.28
C LYS A 231 13.97 15.31 17.45
N ASP A 232 13.60 16.35 16.71
CA ASP A 232 12.27 16.96 16.79
C ASP A 232 11.16 16.07 16.22
N PHE A 233 11.49 15.03 15.45
CA PHE A 233 10.53 14.04 14.96
C PHE A 233 10.37 12.84 15.89
N VAL A 234 11.32 12.60 16.80
CA VAL A 234 11.31 11.43 17.69
C VAL A 234 10.42 11.69 18.91
N TYR A 235 9.50 10.76 19.18
CA TYR A 235 8.58 10.77 20.34
C TYR A 235 8.34 9.33 20.79
N TYR A 236 8.16 9.10 22.10
CA TYR A 236 7.85 7.76 22.63
C TYR A 236 6.34 7.55 22.75
N PHE A 237 5.78 6.60 22.01
CA PHE A 237 4.37 6.22 22.11
C PHE A 237 4.17 5.12 23.15
N GLY A 238 3.45 5.45 24.24
CA GLY A 238 3.26 4.53 25.36
C GLY A 238 2.21 3.44 25.08
N SER A 239 1.17 3.76 24.31
CA SER A 239 0.07 2.84 24.05
C SER A 239 0.43 1.78 22.99
N LYS A 240 0.00 0.54 23.22
CA LYS A 240 0.13 -0.54 22.23
C LYS A 240 -0.57 -0.19 20.91
N GLN A 241 -1.73 0.46 20.99
CA GLN A 241 -2.53 0.83 19.82
C GLN A 241 -1.81 1.86 18.93
N THR A 242 -1.10 2.80 19.56
CA THR A 242 -0.43 3.88 18.84
C THR A 242 0.89 3.42 18.24
N ARG A 243 1.60 2.50 18.91
CA ARG A 243 2.73 1.77 18.29
C ARG A 243 2.33 0.96 17.05
N LEU A 244 1.18 0.29 17.08
CA LEU A 244 0.61 -0.35 15.89
C LEU A 244 0.30 0.64 14.77
N SER A 245 -0.23 1.81 15.12
CA SER A 245 -0.55 2.86 14.15
C SER A 245 0.71 3.49 13.55
N LEU A 246 1.81 3.52 14.30
CA LEU A 246 3.13 3.92 13.82
C LEU A 246 3.64 2.94 12.74
N LEU A 247 3.45 1.63 12.93
CA LEU A 247 3.76 0.64 11.91
C LEU A 247 2.89 0.79 10.66
N ASP A 248 1.58 1.06 10.82
CA ASP A 248 0.70 1.35 9.67
C ASP A 248 1.18 2.61 8.91
N ALA A 249 1.60 3.66 9.61
CA ALA A 249 2.21 4.83 8.98
C ALA A 249 3.53 4.49 8.26
N PHE A 250 4.37 3.63 8.83
CA PHE A 250 5.60 3.17 8.17
C PHE A 250 5.29 2.42 6.87
N MET A 251 4.25 1.57 6.87
CA MET A 251 3.80 0.91 5.64
C MET A 251 3.33 1.94 4.60
N ALA A 252 2.56 2.95 5.03
CA ALA A 252 2.14 4.08 4.20
C ALA A 252 3.33 4.81 3.57
N PHE A 253 4.33 5.12 4.39
CA PHE A 253 5.57 5.72 3.93
C PHE A 253 6.19 4.84 2.85
N CYS A 254 6.34 3.54 3.08
CA CYS A 254 6.89 2.61 2.08
C CYS A 254 5.99 2.34 0.86
N ARG A 255 4.80 2.97 0.76
CA ARG A 255 3.75 2.69 -0.26
C ARG A 255 3.25 1.24 -0.25
N LEU A 256 3.25 0.63 0.94
CA LEU A 256 2.73 -0.69 1.21
C LEU A 256 1.33 -0.60 1.84
N PRO A 257 0.44 -1.59 1.63
CA PRO A 257 -0.87 -1.60 2.28
C PRO A 257 -0.75 -1.67 3.82
N PRO A 258 -1.77 -1.21 4.56
CA PRO A 258 -1.78 -1.27 6.01
C PRO A 258 -1.72 -2.72 6.50
N LEU A 259 -1.23 -2.90 7.73
CA LEU A 259 -1.10 -4.22 8.32
C LEU A 259 -2.48 -4.87 8.50
N PRO A 260 -2.60 -6.19 8.25
CA PRO A 260 -3.82 -6.91 8.53
C PRO A 260 -4.11 -6.86 10.03
N ARG A 261 -5.34 -6.49 10.39
CA ARG A 261 -5.79 -6.52 11.77
C ARG A 261 -6.61 -7.77 11.99
N PHE A 262 -5.92 -8.85 12.37
CA PHE A 262 -6.59 -10.12 12.70
C PHE A 262 -7.38 -10.06 14.02
N GLY A 263 -7.46 -8.90 14.72
CA GLY A 263 -8.25 -8.66 15.96
C GLY A 263 -9.18 -7.43 15.93
N ASN A 264 -9.87 -7.16 17.05
CA ASN A 264 -11.05 -6.25 17.15
C ASN A 264 -10.78 -4.73 17.22
N GLN A 265 -9.68 -4.25 16.65
CA GLN A 265 -9.32 -2.84 16.74
C GLN A 265 -9.77 -2.07 15.49
N ASN A 266 -10.91 -1.38 15.61
CA ASN A 266 -11.36 -0.40 14.64
C ASN A 266 -10.49 0.85 14.77
N TRP A 267 -9.60 1.09 13.81
CA TRP A 267 -8.97 2.39 13.66
C TRP A 267 -9.48 3.05 12.38
N PRO A 268 -9.72 4.37 12.38
CA PRO A 268 -10.19 5.05 11.20
C PRO A 268 -9.13 4.93 10.09
N GLN A 269 -9.47 4.25 9.00
CA GLN A 269 -8.76 4.37 7.72
C GLN A 269 -8.88 5.78 7.10
N ALA A 270 -9.36 6.78 7.85
CA ALA A 270 -9.68 8.11 7.36
C ALA A 270 -8.48 8.81 6.70
N TRP A 271 -7.28 8.69 7.29
CA TRP A 271 -6.03 9.18 6.69
C TRP A 271 -5.59 8.40 5.45
N TRP A 272 -6.01 7.15 5.26
CA TRP A 272 -5.60 6.35 4.10
C TRP A 272 -6.29 6.80 2.80
N ALA A 273 -7.36 7.58 2.91
CA ALA A 273 -8.02 8.22 1.79
C ALA A 273 -7.49 9.65 1.51
N ASP A 274 -6.52 10.13 2.30
CA ASP A 274 -5.97 11.48 2.19
C ASP A 274 -5.16 11.65 0.90
N SER A 275 -5.40 12.78 0.21
CA SER A 275 -4.76 13.11 -1.07
C SER A 275 -3.24 13.26 -1.00
N PHE A 276 -2.68 13.65 0.14
CA PHE A 276 -1.25 13.85 0.31
C PHE A 276 -0.56 12.56 0.77
N ILE A 277 -1.31 11.59 1.30
CA ILE A 277 -0.79 10.26 1.64
C ILE A 277 -0.85 9.33 0.42
N ARG A 278 -1.92 9.39 -0.39
CA ARG A 278 -2.10 8.51 -1.56
C ARG A 278 -1.56 9.11 -2.87
N SER A 279 -0.25 9.37 -2.89
CA SER A 279 0.49 9.90 -4.05
C SER A 279 1.33 8.84 -4.77
N GLU A 280 1.11 7.54 -4.53
CA GLU A 280 1.95 6.46 -5.09
C GLU A 280 2.10 6.50 -6.62
N VAL A 281 1.08 6.97 -7.35
CA VAL A 281 1.12 7.09 -8.81
C VAL A 281 2.23 8.03 -9.29
N SER A 282 2.60 9.07 -8.52
CA SER A 282 3.71 9.95 -8.89
C SER A 282 5.09 9.28 -8.81
N GLU A 283 5.24 8.25 -7.98
CA GLU A 283 6.50 7.53 -7.76
C GLU A 283 6.60 6.25 -8.60
N GLN A 284 5.49 5.74 -9.12
CA GLN A 284 5.45 4.54 -9.98
C GLN A 284 6.23 4.73 -11.28
N SER A 285 6.81 3.64 -11.80
CA SER A 285 7.45 3.68 -13.11
C SER A 285 6.44 4.00 -14.20
N SER A 286 6.85 4.76 -15.23
CA SER A 286 5.97 5.05 -16.38
C SER A 286 5.49 3.77 -17.07
N ILE A 287 6.32 2.73 -17.10
CA ILE A 287 6.00 1.44 -17.71
C ILE A 287 4.86 0.77 -16.95
N TYR A 288 4.99 0.67 -15.62
CA TYR A 288 3.94 0.08 -14.79
C TYR A 288 2.64 0.88 -14.89
N HIS A 289 2.72 2.22 -14.81
CA HIS A 289 1.56 3.08 -14.92
C HIS A 289 0.85 2.91 -16.28
N HIS A 290 1.62 2.83 -17.38
CA HIS A 290 1.09 2.53 -18.70
C HIS A 290 0.34 1.20 -18.76
N GLN A 291 0.97 0.14 -18.25
CA GLN A 291 0.39 -1.21 -18.22
C GLN A 291 -0.92 -1.28 -17.40
N CYS A 292 -1.03 -0.49 -16.34
CA CYS A 292 -2.18 -0.56 -15.43
C CYS A 292 -3.38 0.26 -15.91
N TYR A 293 -3.13 1.40 -16.56
CA TYR A 293 -4.17 2.39 -16.84
C TYR A 293 -4.43 2.65 -18.32
N PHE A 294 -3.47 2.37 -19.20
CA PHE A 294 -3.52 2.77 -20.60
C PHE A 294 -3.43 1.60 -21.59
N ASP A 295 -2.72 0.51 -21.26
CA ASP A 295 -2.63 -0.64 -22.16
C ASP A 295 -3.99 -1.32 -22.37
N ASP A 296 -4.48 -1.19 -23.61
CA ASP A 296 -5.60 -1.95 -24.20
C ASP A 296 -5.24 -2.50 -25.60
N GLN A 297 -3.98 -2.39 -26.01
CA GLN A 297 -3.53 -2.87 -27.32
C GLN A 297 -2.91 -4.26 -27.15
N GLY A 298 -3.36 -5.21 -27.99
CA GLY A 298 -2.75 -6.52 -28.18
C GLY A 298 -1.30 -6.42 -28.69
N SER A 299 -0.40 -5.95 -27.85
CA SER A 299 1.04 -6.07 -28.03
C SER A 299 1.43 -7.50 -27.71
N GLY A 300 1.81 -8.25 -28.76
CA GLY A 300 2.12 -9.68 -28.76
C GLY A 300 3.33 -10.10 -27.95
N SER A 301 3.38 -9.77 -26.66
CA SER A 301 4.23 -10.49 -25.72
C SER A 301 3.53 -11.80 -25.37
N LYS A 302 3.90 -12.86 -26.10
CA LYS A 302 3.72 -14.25 -25.69
C LYS A 302 4.39 -14.46 -24.33
N LYS A 303 3.71 -14.09 -23.25
CA LYS A 303 4.01 -14.58 -21.90
C LYS A 303 2.80 -15.36 -21.42
N ASN A 304 2.82 -16.64 -21.78
CA ASN A 304 2.04 -17.75 -21.25
C ASN A 304 0.58 -17.45 -20.88
N PRO A 305 -0.37 -17.67 -21.80
CA PRO A 305 -1.75 -17.96 -21.43
C PRO A 305 -1.79 -19.37 -20.84
N LEU A 306 -1.23 -19.57 -19.65
CA LEU A 306 -1.49 -20.78 -18.89
C LEU A 306 -2.92 -20.68 -18.35
N GLN A 307 -3.81 -21.21 -19.18
CA GLN A 307 -5.15 -21.73 -18.86
C GLN A 307 -6.18 -20.72 -18.35
N TRP A 308 -6.68 -19.88 -19.28
CA TRP A 308 -8.11 -19.64 -19.36
C TRP A 308 -8.75 -20.76 -20.23
N SER A 309 -8.71 -22.02 -19.81
CA SER A 309 -9.45 -23.06 -20.54
C SER A 309 -10.89 -23.07 -20.06
N THR A 310 -11.72 -22.17 -20.58
CA THR A 310 -13.17 -22.40 -20.61
C THR A 310 -13.41 -23.44 -21.69
N ARG A 311 -14.15 -24.51 -21.36
CA ARG A 311 -14.69 -25.48 -22.33
C ARG A 311 -15.20 -24.74 -23.56
N MET A 312 -14.70 -25.12 -24.74
CA MET A 312 -15.22 -24.65 -26.02
C MET A 312 -16.66 -25.14 -26.19
N ASP A 313 -17.60 -24.22 -26.39
CA ASP A 313 -18.89 -24.50 -27.04
C ASP A 313 -18.83 -23.86 -28.45
N PRO A 314 -19.19 -24.56 -29.53
CA PRO A 314 -18.99 -24.07 -30.90
C PRO A 314 -19.97 -22.96 -31.37
N GLU A 315 -20.91 -22.50 -30.54
CA GLU A 315 -22.08 -21.73 -31.01
C GLU A 315 -22.19 -20.27 -30.52
N HIS A 316 -21.18 -19.73 -29.83
CA HIS A 316 -21.18 -18.31 -29.45
C HIS A 316 -19.92 -17.57 -29.92
N PRO A 317 -20.06 -16.45 -30.66
CA PRO A 317 -18.93 -15.70 -31.20
C PRO A 317 -18.08 -15.15 -30.04
N SER A 318 -16.77 -15.32 -30.19
CA SER A 318 -15.62 -14.81 -29.42
C SER A 318 -15.93 -14.02 -28.14
N PRO A 319 -15.36 -14.39 -26.97
CA PRO A 319 -15.47 -13.53 -25.80
C PRO A 319 -14.81 -12.20 -26.15
N ILE A 320 -15.59 -11.12 -26.15
CA ILE A 320 -15.08 -9.75 -26.02
C ILE A 320 -13.99 -9.83 -24.95
N THR A 321 -12.79 -9.37 -25.29
CA THR A 321 -11.58 -9.36 -24.44
C THR A 321 -11.86 -8.56 -23.17
N GLN A 322 -12.55 -9.19 -22.22
CA GLN A 322 -13.04 -8.52 -21.04
C GLN A 322 -11.91 -8.45 -20.03
N LYS A 323 -11.52 -7.22 -19.67
CA LYS A 323 -10.49 -6.98 -18.65
C LYS A 323 -10.89 -7.66 -17.33
N SER A 324 -9.88 -8.23 -16.67
CA SER A 324 -10.02 -8.91 -15.39
C SER A 324 -10.62 -7.97 -14.34
N PRO A 325 -11.48 -8.45 -13.42
CA PRO A 325 -11.93 -7.63 -12.29
C PRO A 325 -10.77 -7.22 -11.37
N PHE A 326 -9.60 -7.81 -11.53
CA PHE A 326 -8.38 -7.53 -10.75
C PHE A 326 -7.45 -6.51 -11.42
N SER A 327 -7.87 -5.89 -12.53
CA SER A 327 -7.04 -4.96 -13.31
C SER A 327 -6.80 -3.60 -12.64
N PHE A 328 -7.70 -3.14 -11.76
CA PHE A 328 -7.54 -1.85 -11.07
C PHE A 328 -6.50 -1.95 -9.95
N ARG A 329 -5.40 -1.18 -10.05
CA ARG A 329 -4.24 -1.30 -9.15
C ARG A 329 -4.19 -0.27 -8.00
N PHE A 330 -5.07 0.72 -7.96
CA PHE A 330 -5.12 1.70 -6.87
C PHE A 330 -5.94 1.16 -5.67
N ARG A 331 -5.37 0.23 -4.91
CA ARG A 331 -6.09 -0.60 -3.94
C ARG A 331 -6.53 0.16 -2.68
N ASN A 332 -7.75 -0.11 -2.23
CA ASN A 332 -8.25 0.35 -0.93
C ASN A 332 -9.27 -0.66 -0.36
N PHE A 333 -8.83 -1.48 0.59
CA PHE A 333 -9.62 -2.45 1.35
C PHE A 333 -8.76 -3.02 2.49
N PRO A 334 -9.37 -3.55 3.57
CA PRO A 334 -8.62 -4.19 4.65
C PRO A 334 -7.93 -5.47 4.18
N SER A 335 -6.67 -5.62 4.53
CA SER A 335 -5.88 -6.83 4.24
C SER A 335 -6.40 -8.02 5.07
N SER A 336 -6.88 -9.06 4.39
CA SER A 336 -7.08 -10.41 4.94
C SER A 336 -5.97 -11.36 4.47
N LEU A 337 -5.87 -12.56 5.07
CA LEU A 337 -4.96 -13.61 4.59
C LEU A 337 -5.18 -13.93 3.11
N ASP A 338 -6.43 -13.97 2.65
CA ASP A 338 -6.74 -14.29 1.25
C ASP A 338 -6.24 -13.21 0.29
N THR A 339 -6.27 -11.95 0.73
CA THR A 339 -5.74 -10.83 -0.06
C THR A 339 -4.22 -10.69 0.05
N LEU A 340 -3.62 -10.98 1.19
CA LEU A 340 -2.16 -10.92 1.37
C LEU A 340 -1.43 -11.96 0.52
N PHE A 341 -1.98 -13.18 0.47
CA PHE A 341 -1.52 -14.28 -0.38
C PHE A 341 -2.32 -14.38 -1.69
N GLY A 342 -2.96 -13.28 -2.11
CA GLY A 342 -3.65 -13.17 -3.39
C GLY A 342 -2.67 -13.01 -4.56
N ASP A 343 -3.09 -13.47 -5.73
CA ASP A 343 -2.29 -13.50 -6.96
C ASP A 343 -2.85 -12.62 -8.10
N ASP A 344 -3.96 -11.91 -7.87
CA ASP A 344 -4.70 -11.14 -8.88
C ASP A 344 -5.15 -11.99 -10.10
N ILE A 345 -5.22 -13.31 -9.91
CA ILE A 345 -5.68 -14.29 -10.90
C ILE A 345 -6.93 -14.99 -10.35
N ARG A 346 -6.82 -15.52 -9.13
CA ARG A 346 -7.89 -16.21 -8.40
C ARG A 346 -8.64 -15.26 -7.49
N TRP A 347 -7.92 -14.34 -6.86
CA TRP A 347 -8.47 -13.34 -5.95
C TRP A 347 -7.61 -12.08 -5.90
N PHE A 348 -8.22 -10.96 -5.48
CA PHE A 348 -7.53 -9.69 -5.28
C PHE A 348 -6.35 -9.86 -4.33
N ALA A 349 -5.18 -9.41 -4.74
CA ALA A 349 -4.05 -9.27 -3.85
C ALA A 349 -4.11 -7.92 -3.12
N SER A 350 -3.48 -7.76 -1.96
CA SER A 350 -3.40 -6.46 -1.25
C SER A 350 -2.22 -5.59 -1.71
N GLN A 351 -1.15 -6.21 -2.18
CA GLN A 351 0.07 -5.56 -2.70
C GLN A 351 0.39 -6.07 -4.11
N ASP A 352 0.91 -5.23 -4.99
CA ASP A 352 1.54 -5.64 -6.24
C ASP A 352 2.97 -6.13 -5.99
N ARG A 353 3.59 -6.78 -6.98
CA ARG A 353 5.01 -7.14 -6.86
C ARG A 353 5.86 -5.87 -7.00
N TRP A 354 6.67 -5.59 -6.00
CA TRP A 354 7.51 -4.40 -5.86
C TRP A 354 8.30 -4.08 -7.13
N LEU A 355 8.93 -5.08 -7.72
CA LEU A 355 9.77 -4.92 -8.91
C LEU A 355 8.99 -4.73 -10.21
N ASP A 356 7.71 -5.10 -10.23
CA ASP A 356 6.83 -4.78 -11.35
C ASP A 356 6.42 -3.30 -11.27
N VAL A 357 6.16 -2.79 -10.05
CA VAL A 357 5.83 -1.38 -9.79
C VAL A 357 7.04 -0.47 -9.98
N TYR A 358 8.19 -0.89 -9.45
CA TYR A 358 9.46 -0.17 -9.40
C TYR A 358 10.61 -1.02 -9.98
N PRO A 359 10.70 -1.15 -11.31
CA PRO A 359 11.78 -1.88 -11.97
C PRO A 359 13.16 -1.31 -11.61
N GLY A 360 14.17 -2.16 -11.43
CA GLY A 360 15.53 -1.72 -11.13
C GLY A 360 15.71 -1.10 -9.73
N ASP A 361 14.80 -1.39 -8.79
CA ASP A 361 14.79 -0.84 -7.43
C ASP A 361 14.62 0.69 -7.37
N THR A 362 13.90 1.27 -8.33
CA THR A 362 13.55 2.71 -8.38
C THR A 362 12.46 3.12 -7.37
N GLY A 363 12.18 2.27 -6.38
CA GLY A 363 11.10 2.47 -5.42
C GLY A 363 11.41 3.59 -4.42
N PRO A 364 10.38 4.04 -3.68
CA PRO A 364 10.52 5.11 -2.68
C PRO A 364 11.53 4.78 -1.58
N VAL A 365 11.75 3.49 -1.33
CA VAL A 365 12.79 2.94 -0.46
C VAL A 365 13.46 1.76 -1.17
N GLY A 366 14.68 1.39 -0.77
CA GLY A 366 15.35 0.22 -1.34
C GLY A 366 14.68 -1.09 -0.92
N ILE A 367 14.41 -1.99 -1.86
CA ILE A 367 13.69 -3.26 -1.60
C ILE A 367 14.43 -4.14 -0.57
N ASN A 368 15.76 -4.18 -0.63
CA ASN A 368 16.58 -4.97 0.29
C ASN A 368 16.62 -4.33 1.69
N TRP A 369 16.64 -3.00 1.76
CA TRP A 369 16.53 -2.28 3.02
C TRP A 369 15.18 -2.57 3.68
N LEU A 370 14.08 -2.41 2.94
CA LEU A 370 12.73 -2.70 3.41
C LEU A 370 12.57 -4.16 3.87
N ARG A 371 13.12 -5.11 3.11
CA ARG A 371 13.16 -6.53 3.48
C ARG A 371 13.85 -6.75 4.82
N ARG A 372 15.01 -6.12 5.06
CA ARG A 372 15.75 -6.22 6.33
C ARG A 372 14.97 -5.61 7.49
N VAL A 373 14.34 -4.44 7.28
CA VAL A 373 13.47 -3.80 8.28
C VAL A 373 12.33 -4.75 8.68
N LEU A 374 11.56 -5.26 7.71
CA LEU A 374 10.42 -6.15 7.98
C LEU A 374 10.82 -7.42 8.72
N ARG A 375 11.99 -8.01 8.39
CA ARG A 375 12.52 -9.18 9.09
C ARG A 375 12.94 -8.87 10.52
N SER A 376 13.60 -7.73 10.74
CA SER A 376 14.06 -7.33 12.06
C SER A 376 12.87 -7.08 12.99
N LEU A 377 11.86 -6.34 12.51
CA LEU A 377 10.64 -6.08 13.27
C LEU A 377 9.85 -7.37 13.55
N ALA A 378 9.62 -8.23 12.54
CA ALA A 378 8.93 -9.51 12.72
C ALA A 378 9.64 -10.46 13.69
N SER A 379 10.96 -10.32 13.84
CA SER A 379 11.75 -11.13 14.78
C SER A 379 11.70 -10.62 16.21
N ARG A 380 11.48 -9.32 16.44
CA ARG A 380 11.42 -8.71 17.78
C ARG A 380 10.00 -8.61 18.35
N ASP A 381 9.02 -8.23 17.54
CA ASP A 381 7.61 -8.09 17.96
C ASP A 381 6.94 -9.46 18.17
N ALA A 382 7.28 -10.13 19.26
CA ALA A 382 6.70 -11.41 19.65
C ALA A 382 5.17 -11.40 19.89
N PRO A 383 4.49 -10.30 20.30
CA PRO A 383 3.05 -10.37 20.60
C PRO A 383 2.11 -10.06 19.43
N GLU A 384 2.61 -9.65 18.25
CA GLU A 384 1.78 -9.23 17.11
C GLU A 384 2.15 -9.98 15.83
N TYR A 385 1.62 -11.17 15.70
CA TYR A 385 1.89 -12.07 14.57
C TYR A 385 1.44 -11.52 13.21
N ASN A 386 0.64 -10.45 13.19
CA ASN A 386 0.21 -9.75 11.99
C ASN A 386 1.42 -9.34 11.13
N LEU A 387 2.48 -8.81 11.76
CA LEU A 387 3.69 -8.37 11.06
C LEU A 387 4.52 -9.56 10.55
N ALA A 388 4.58 -10.64 11.31
CA ALA A 388 5.24 -11.88 10.88
C ALA A 388 4.56 -12.48 9.64
N VAL A 389 3.23 -12.58 9.64
CA VAL A 389 2.45 -13.03 8.48
C VAL A 389 2.63 -12.09 7.29
N TYR A 390 2.58 -10.78 7.54
CA TYR A 390 2.79 -9.76 6.52
C TYR A 390 4.17 -9.88 5.87
N CYS A 391 5.21 -10.06 6.68
CA CYS A 391 6.58 -10.28 6.22
C CYS A 391 6.69 -11.55 5.35
N LEU A 392 6.05 -12.66 5.75
CA LEU A 392 6.01 -13.88 4.93
C LEU A 392 5.30 -13.66 3.58
N ALA A 393 4.18 -12.93 3.57
CA ALA A 393 3.47 -12.60 2.34
C ALA A 393 4.29 -11.69 1.42
N PHE A 394 4.97 -10.69 1.98
CA PHE A 394 5.89 -9.81 1.25
C PHE A 394 7.06 -10.60 0.63
N GLU A 395 7.67 -11.51 1.39
CA GLU A 395 8.75 -12.37 0.90
C GLU A 395 8.31 -13.28 -0.24
N TRP A 396 7.15 -13.94 -0.07
CA TRP A 396 6.56 -14.81 -1.09
C TRP A 396 6.30 -14.06 -2.39
N LYS A 397 5.76 -12.84 -2.32
CA LYS A 397 5.39 -12.07 -3.51
C LYS A 397 6.56 -11.45 -4.24
N ASN A 398 7.54 -10.91 -3.51
CA ASN A 398 8.60 -10.07 -4.08
C ASN A 398 9.89 -10.82 -4.42
N PHE A 399 10.11 -11.95 -3.77
CA PHE A 399 11.27 -12.80 -4.03
C PHE A 399 10.86 -14.20 -4.51
N PRO A 400 10.01 -14.32 -5.56
CA PRO A 400 9.67 -15.60 -6.16
C PRO A 400 10.91 -16.17 -6.90
N GLU A 401 10.88 -17.47 -7.17
CA GLU A 401 11.98 -18.21 -7.80
C GLU A 401 12.53 -17.52 -9.07
N GLY A 402 13.87 -17.39 -9.17
CA GLY A 402 14.55 -16.88 -10.37
C GLY A 402 15.34 -15.56 -10.22
N TYR A 403 15.21 -14.83 -9.11
CA TYR A 403 15.92 -13.55 -8.91
C TYR A 403 17.42 -13.68 -8.55
N ALA A 404 17.98 -14.88 -8.59
CA ALA A 404 19.40 -15.11 -8.33
C ALA A 404 20.31 -14.85 -9.56
N HIS A 405 19.75 -14.42 -10.70
CA HIS A 405 20.53 -14.23 -11.93
C HIS A 405 20.50 -12.78 -12.44
N HIS A 406 21.21 -11.89 -11.74
CA HIS A 406 22.14 -10.97 -12.42
C HIS A 406 23.54 -11.60 -12.60
N VAL A 407 23.67 -12.93 -12.41
CA VAL A 407 24.85 -13.71 -12.81
C VAL A 407 24.47 -14.59 -14.00
N PRO A 408 25.18 -14.54 -15.15
CA PRO A 408 24.84 -15.31 -16.34
C PRO A 408 24.92 -16.83 -16.13
N LYS A 409 24.08 -17.52 -16.90
CA LYS A 409 23.72 -18.94 -16.83
C LYS A 409 24.85 -19.86 -17.31
N SER A 410 25.00 -21.02 -16.67
CA SER A 410 25.13 -22.27 -17.42
C SER A 410 24.44 -23.41 -16.68
N ASN A 411 23.57 -24.12 -17.42
CA ASN A 411 22.94 -25.41 -17.17
C ASN A 411 22.78 -25.91 -15.73
N THR A 412 21.54 -25.89 -15.22
CA THR A 412 20.86 -27.10 -14.71
C THR A 412 19.42 -26.79 -14.28
N SER A 413 18.54 -27.76 -14.53
CA SER A 413 17.23 -27.94 -13.91
C SER A 413 17.30 -27.82 -12.37
N HIS A 414 16.69 -26.82 -11.73
CA HIS A 414 16.19 -26.88 -10.34
C HIS A 414 15.46 -25.58 -9.91
N PRO A 415 14.11 -25.56 -9.88
CA PRO A 415 13.31 -24.51 -9.21
C PRO A 415 13.39 -24.56 -7.66
N LEU A 416 13.73 -25.72 -7.10
CA LEU A 416 13.52 -26.07 -5.67
C LEU A 416 14.42 -25.38 -4.62
N ILE A 417 15.42 -24.56 -4.99
CA ILE A 417 16.46 -24.11 -4.05
C ILE A 417 16.07 -22.83 -3.27
N LEU A 418 15.14 -22.00 -3.76
CA LEU A 418 14.83 -20.68 -3.18
C LEU A 418 13.53 -20.60 -2.37
N PHE A 419 12.51 -21.42 -2.67
CA PHE A 419 11.37 -21.67 -1.77
C PHE A 419 11.83 -22.08 -0.35
N SER A 420 12.97 -22.78 -0.29
CA SER A 420 13.69 -23.12 0.94
C SER A 420 13.96 -21.90 1.84
N ARG A 421 14.18 -20.69 1.31
CA ARG A 421 14.49 -19.50 2.11
C ARG A 421 13.26 -18.94 2.84
N VAL A 422 12.12 -18.77 2.15
CA VAL A 422 10.87 -18.32 2.81
C VAL A 422 10.39 -19.37 3.81
N LYS A 423 10.52 -20.65 3.45
CA LYS A 423 10.27 -21.78 4.36
C LYS A 423 11.19 -21.78 5.58
N LYS A 424 12.48 -21.44 5.42
CA LYS A 424 13.42 -21.28 6.55
C LYS A 424 12.98 -20.15 7.48
N VAL A 425 12.57 -19.01 6.92
CA VAL A 425 12.06 -17.87 7.72
C VAL A 425 10.78 -18.27 8.46
N ALA A 426 9.80 -18.85 7.78
CA ALA A 426 8.56 -19.32 8.40
C ALA A 426 8.83 -20.36 9.51
N LYS A 427 9.72 -21.33 9.26
CA LYS A 427 10.12 -22.33 10.26
C LYS A 427 10.88 -21.72 11.44
N ALA A 428 11.71 -20.71 11.22
CA ALA A 428 12.40 -20.00 12.30
C ALA A 428 11.40 -19.26 13.20
N LEU A 429 10.40 -18.61 12.61
CA LEU A 429 9.29 -17.96 13.34
C LEU A 429 8.44 -18.98 14.10
N LEU A 430 8.10 -20.12 13.49
CA LEU A 430 7.36 -21.22 14.15
C LEU A 430 8.16 -21.88 15.28
N LYS A 431 9.49 -21.92 15.17
CA LYS A 431 10.35 -22.44 16.24
C LYS A 431 10.31 -21.53 17.48
N LYS A 432 10.18 -20.21 17.28
CA LYS A 432 10.05 -19.21 18.35
C LYS A 432 8.70 -19.33 19.06
N ASP A 433 7.62 -19.58 18.33
CA ASP A 433 6.28 -19.81 18.90
C ASP A 433 5.55 -20.99 18.25
N ARG A 434 5.55 -22.12 18.96
CA ARG A 434 4.93 -23.37 18.51
C ARG A 434 3.42 -23.43 18.68
N THR A 435 2.80 -22.42 19.28
CA THR A 435 1.37 -22.44 19.66
C THR A 435 0.50 -21.52 18.84
N ASN A 436 1.05 -20.90 17.80
CA ASN A 436 0.38 -19.87 17.01
C ASN A 436 -0.28 -20.44 15.75
N LEU A 437 -1.61 -20.57 15.80
CA LEU A 437 -2.42 -21.11 14.71
C LEU A 437 -2.40 -20.24 13.45
N LEU A 438 -2.32 -18.91 13.58
CA LEU A 438 -2.28 -17.98 12.45
C LEU A 438 -0.99 -18.16 11.62
N LEU A 439 0.15 -18.37 12.28
CA LEU A 439 1.42 -18.60 11.61
C LEU A 439 1.47 -19.98 10.93
N TYR A 440 0.92 -21.02 11.56
CA TYR A 440 0.76 -22.32 10.92
C TYR A 440 -0.19 -22.24 9.71
N ASN A 441 -1.30 -21.50 9.81
CA ASN A 441 -2.21 -21.27 8.69
C ASN A 441 -1.49 -20.61 7.51
N SER A 442 -0.71 -19.56 7.79
CA SER A 442 0.06 -18.84 6.78
C SER A 442 1.13 -19.72 6.13
N TYR A 443 1.78 -20.59 6.92
CA TYR A 443 2.74 -21.57 6.41
C TYR A 443 2.08 -22.65 5.54
N ALA A 444 0.91 -23.16 5.94
CA ALA A 444 0.13 -24.10 5.14
C ALA A 444 -0.33 -23.46 3.82
N LEU A 445 -0.78 -22.21 3.86
CA LEU A 445 -1.17 -21.44 2.67
C LEU A 445 0.02 -21.21 1.73
N LEU A 446 1.21 -20.90 2.27
CA LEU A 446 2.44 -20.76 1.48
C LEU A 446 2.77 -22.07 0.74
N GLU A 447 2.73 -23.22 1.43
CA GLU A 447 2.97 -24.54 0.81
C GLU A 447 1.90 -24.85 -0.25
N TRP A 448 0.63 -24.55 0.03
CA TRP A 448 -0.48 -24.75 -0.91
C TRP A 448 -0.32 -23.92 -2.18
N LYS A 449 -0.04 -22.62 -2.06
CA LYS A 449 0.18 -21.73 -3.21
C LYS A 449 1.44 -22.09 -4.01
N SER A 450 2.40 -22.76 -3.38
CA SER A 450 3.63 -23.23 -4.03
C SER A 450 3.45 -24.60 -4.71
N GLY A 451 2.26 -25.19 -4.66
CA GLY A 451 1.93 -26.47 -5.30
C GLY A 451 2.16 -27.72 -4.44
N ASN A 452 2.63 -27.58 -3.19
CA ASN A 452 2.80 -28.71 -2.27
C ASN A 452 1.51 -28.96 -1.47
N THR A 453 0.45 -29.40 -2.15
CA THR A 453 -0.88 -29.56 -1.54
C THR A 453 -0.91 -30.61 -0.43
N ASP A 454 -0.17 -31.71 -0.56
CA ASP A 454 -0.16 -32.79 0.43
C ASP A 454 0.54 -32.37 1.73
N THR A 455 1.66 -31.64 1.62
CA THR A 455 2.35 -31.12 2.80
C THR A 455 1.50 -30.07 3.49
N ALA A 456 0.85 -29.19 2.74
CA ALA A 456 -0.08 -28.20 3.28
C ALA A 456 -1.26 -28.86 4.00
N ALA A 457 -1.88 -29.88 3.41
CA ALA A 457 -2.96 -30.65 4.03
C ALA A 457 -2.51 -31.30 5.36
N ASN A 458 -1.30 -31.88 5.39
CA ASN A 458 -0.73 -32.43 6.62
C ASN A 458 -0.50 -31.35 7.69
N VAL A 459 -0.05 -30.14 7.30
CA VAL A 459 0.06 -29.01 8.24
C VAL A 459 -1.31 -28.62 8.78
N PHE A 460 -2.36 -28.53 7.95
CA PHE A 460 -3.71 -28.25 8.41
C PHE A 460 -4.21 -29.28 9.43
N VAL A 461 -4.10 -30.58 9.12
CA VAL A 461 -4.54 -31.67 10.02
C VAL A 461 -3.80 -31.59 11.37
N THR A 462 -2.47 -31.55 11.33
CA THR A 462 -1.65 -31.51 12.55
C THR A 462 -1.93 -30.26 13.41
N THR A 463 -2.15 -29.11 12.76
CA THR A 463 -2.43 -27.85 13.47
C THR A 463 -3.85 -27.86 14.07
N ILE A 464 -4.84 -28.41 13.37
CA ILE A 464 -6.20 -28.57 13.89
C ILE A 464 -6.19 -29.52 15.11
N GLU A 465 -5.48 -30.64 15.04
CA GLU A 465 -5.33 -31.56 16.18
C GLU A 465 -4.63 -30.90 17.37
N MET A 466 -3.57 -30.14 17.11
CA MET A 466 -2.88 -29.35 18.13
C MET A 466 -3.78 -28.28 18.75
N SER A 467 -4.66 -27.63 17.98
CA SER A 467 -5.56 -26.58 18.53
C SER A 467 -6.44 -27.09 19.68
N ARG A 468 -6.74 -28.39 19.72
CA ARG A 468 -7.55 -29.02 20.77
C ARG A 468 -6.85 -29.13 22.11
N THR A 469 -5.52 -29.23 22.11
CA THR A 469 -4.74 -29.27 23.35
C THR A 469 -4.48 -27.87 23.91
N LEU A 470 -4.85 -26.84 23.15
CA LEU A 470 -4.74 -25.44 23.52
C LEU A 470 -6.06 -24.92 24.14
N GLY A 471 -6.00 -23.78 24.83
CA GLY A 471 -7.15 -23.19 25.53
C GLY A 471 -8.32 -22.79 24.61
N GLU A 472 -9.50 -22.55 25.20
CA GLU A 472 -10.76 -22.32 24.47
C GLU A 472 -10.70 -21.20 23.41
N ALA A 473 -9.94 -20.13 23.67
CA ALA A 473 -9.73 -19.06 22.68
C ALA A 473 -9.06 -19.57 21.40
N LYS A 474 -7.99 -20.36 21.52
CA LYS A 474 -7.27 -20.92 20.36
C LYS A 474 -8.09 -22.01 19.65
N GLN A 475 -8.94 -22.73 20.38
CA GLN A 475 -9.88 -23.67 19.75
C GLN A 475 -10.88 -22.95 18.85
N ARG A 476 -11.32 -21.75 19.23
CA ARG A 476 -12.16 -20.91 18.36
C ARG A 476 -11.40 -20.45 17.12
N ASP A 477 -10.18 -19.94 17.29
CA ASP A 477 -9.33 -19.47 16.18
C ASP A 477 -9.04 -20.58 15.14
N SER A 478 -9.21 -21.86 15.52
CA SER A 478 -9.09 -22.99 14.58
C SER A 478 -10.06 -22.90 13.40
N ILE A 479 -11.17 -22.15 13.51
CA ILE A 479 -12.10 -21.92 12.41
C ILE A 479 -11.41 -21.26 11.21
N LEU A 480 -10.38 -20.43 11.45
CA LEU A 480 -9.60 -19.79 10.40
C LEU A 480 -8.88 -20.85 9.53
N LEU A 481 -8.36 -21.92 10.14
CA LEU A 481 -7.68 -23.02 9.43
C LEU A 481 -8.68 -23.74 8.52
N TRP A 482 -9.86 -24.08 9.05
CA TRP A 482 -10.93 -24.71 8.29
C TRP A 482 -11.40 -23.83 7.14
N LYS A 483 -11.67 -22.55 7.40
CA LYS A 483 -12.07 -21.58 6.38
C LYS A 483 -11.04 -21.50 5.27
N THR A 484 -9.76 -21.34 5.61
CA THR A 484 -8.68 -21.24 4.62
C THR A 484 -8.59 -22.49 3.77
N TRP A 485 -8.59 -23.67 4.41
CA TRP A 485 -8.48 -24.94 3.70
C TRP A 485 -9.68 -25.22 2.79
N VAL A 486 -10.91 -24.97 3.27
CA VAL A 486 -12.14 -25.11 2.46
C VAL A 486 -12.09 -24.21 1.23
N TRP A 487 -11.71 -22.94 1.39
CA TRP A 487 -11.63 -22.00 0.26
C TRP A 487 -10.58 -22.39 -0.78
N GLU A 488 -9.45 -22.94 -0.34
CA GLU A 488 -8.41 -23.42 -1.24
C GLU A 488 -8.83 -24.72 -1.95
N LEU A 489 -9.57 -25.62 -1.28
CA LEU A 489 -10.17 -26.81 -1.89
C LEU A 489 -11.28 -26.48 -2.90
N LEU A 490 -12.10 -25.45 -2.64
CA LEU A 490 -13.18 -25.02 -3.55
C LEU A 490 -12.67 -24.68 -4.96
N GLN A 491 -11.42 -24.25 -5.10
CA GLN A 491 -10.81 -23.96 -6.39
C GLN A 491 -10.48 -25.23 -7.20
N GLY A 492 -10.37 -26.38 -6.54
CA GLY A 492 -10.16 -27.69 -7.13
C GLY A 492 -11.39 -28.58 -6.97
N ASP A 493 -11.45 -29.33 -5.88
CA ASP A 493 -12.52 -30.29 -5.60
C ASP A 493 -13.59 -29.72 -4.64
N THR A 494 -14.76 -29.39 -5.21
CA THR A 494 -15.91 -28.89 -4.44
C THR A 494 -16.54 -29.94 -3.53
N LEU A 495 -16.34 -31.23 -3.79
CA LEU A 495 -16.86 -32.30 -2.94
C LEU A 495 -15.98 -32.47 -1.70
N GLU A 496 -14.66 -32.46 -1.88
CA GLU A 496 -13.73 -32.51 -0.74
C GLU A 496 -13.93 -31.32 0.20
N ALA A 497 -14.09 -30.11 -0.36
CA ALA A 497 -14.38 -28.90 0.42
C ALA A 497 -15.64 -29.05 1.29
N TRP A 498 -16.71 -29.65 0.74
CA TRP A 498 -17.94 -29.90 1.47
C TRP A 498 -17.76 -30.95 2.58
N GLN A 499 -17.01 -32.02 2.31
CA GLN A 499 -16.71 -33.03 3.32
C GLN A 499 -15.93 -32.42 4.50
N LYS A 500 -14.95 -31.55 4.23
CA LYS A 500 -14.21 -30.86 5.30
C LYS A 500 -15.13 -29.97 6.15
N LEU A 501 -16.12 -29.30 5.56
CA LEU A 501 -17.11 -28.52 6.31
C LEU A 501 -17.93 -29.36 7.29
N LEU A 502 -18.24 -30.62 6.94
CA LEU A 502 -18.94 -31.54 7.84
C LEU A 502 -18.08 -32.01 9.02
N CYS A 503 -16.75 -31.99 8.87
CA CYS A 503 -15.80 -32.36 9.92
C CYS A 503 -15.52 -31.23 10.93
N VAL A 504 -15.89 -29.99 10.61
CA VAL A 504 -15.66 -28.81 11.48
C VAL A 504 -16.14 -29.02 12.92
N PRO A 505 -17.36 -29.55 13.19
CA PRO A 505 -17.84 -29.76 14.56
C PRO A 505 -17.06 -30.81 15.34
N GLU A 506 -16.40 -31.74 14.65
CA GLU A 506 -15.66 -32.84 15.28
C GLU A 506 -14.20 -32.48 15.54
N GLY A 507 -13.70 -31.43 14.87
CA GLY A 507 -12.32 -30.97 15.00
C GLY A 507 -11.31 -32.06 14.65
N LYS A 508 -11.69 -33.01 13.78
CA LYS A 508 -10.86 -34.11 13.28
C LYS A 508 -11.20 -34.37 11.82
N VAL A 509 -10.18 -34.72 11.06
CA VAL A 509 -10.35 -35.21 9.68
C VAL A 509 -10.27 -36.73 9.71
N PRO A 510 -11.34 -37.47 9.39
CA PRO A 510 -11.28 -38.91 9.27
C PRO A 510 -10.32 -39.34 8.15
N VAL A 511 -9.66 -40.49 8.32
CA VAL A 511 -8.83 -41.12 7.27
C VAL A 511 -9.73 -41.55 6.09
N ALA A 512 -9.21 -41.38 4.88
CA ALA A 512 -9.88 -41.07 3.61
C ALA A 512 -11.02 -41.96 3.04
N ASP A 513 -11.66 -42.87 3.78
CA ASP A 513 -12.59 -43.84 3.17
C ASP A 513 -13.99 -43.99 3.82
N THR A 514 -14.39 -43.12 4.76
CA THR A 514 -15.65 -43.35 5.53
C THR A 514 -16.87 -42.56 5.05
N LEU A 515 -16.78 -41.66 4.06
CA LEU A 515 -17.88 -40.74 3.70
C LEU A 515 -18.41 -40.90 2.28
N LEU A 516 -17.88 -41.83 1.47
CA LEU A 516 -18.41 -42.10 0.13
C LEU A 516 -19.67 -42.97 0.22
N GLY A 517 -20.82 -42.31 0.29
CA GLY A 517 -22.12 -42.96 0.07
C GLY A 517 -22.21 -43.51 -1.36
N LYS A 518 -22.49 -44.81 -1.51
CA LYS A 518 -22.72 -45.43 -2.82
C LYS A 518 -24.07 -44.96 -3.39
N GLY A 519 -24.01 -44.06 -4.38
CA GLY A 519 -25.13 -43.68 -5.26
C GLY A 519 -26.05 -42.57 -4.73
N GLY A 520 -26.14 -41.45 -5.46
CA GLY A 520 -26.99 -40.29 -5.14
C GLY A 520 -26.26 -38.95 -5.30
N ASP A 521 -26.97 -37.83 -5.10
CA ASP A 521 -26.35 -36.50 -4.97
C ASP A 521 -25.48 -36.50 -3.69
N PRO A 522 -24.14 -36.43 -3.80
CA PRO A 522 -23.24 -36.62 -2.66
C PRO A 522 -23.46 -35.55 -1.57
N TYR A 523 -23.97 -34.38 -1.94
CA TYR A 523 -24.25 -33.28 -1.01
C TYR A 523 -25.48 -33.54 -0.12
N LYS A 524 -26.35 -34.49 -0.48
CA LYS A 524 -27.57 -34.83 0.28
C LYS A 524 -27.45 -36.14 1.03
N ALA A 525 -26.32 -36.84 0.92
CA ALA A 525 -26.11 -38.16 1.51
C ALA A 525 -26.11 -38.15 3.05
N MET A 526 -25.83 -37.01 3.70
CA MET A 526 -25.66 -36.93 5.17
C MET A 526 -26.42 -35.76 5.84
N PRO A 527 -27.76 -35.76 5.89
CA PRO A 527 -28.55 -34.65 6.45
C PRO A 527 -28.28 -34.37 7.95
N ALA A 528 -28.02 -35.41 8.74
CA ALA A 528 -27.75 -35.28 10.18
C ALA A 528 -26.40 -34.57 10.45
N ALA A 529 -25.36 -34.89 9.67
CA ALA A 529 -24.06 -34.23 9.76
C ALA A 529 -24.15 -32.76 9.33
N VAL A 530 -24.92 -32.47 8.27
CA VAL A 530 -25.21 -31.10 7.83
C VAL A 530 -25.91 -30.30 8.94
N LEU A 531 -26.91 -30.87 9.61
CA LEU A 531 -27.61 -30.18 10.71
C LEU A 531 -26.68 -29.90 11.90
N LYS A 532 -25.81 -30.86 12.24
CA LYS A 532 -24.79 -30.69 13.29
C LYS A 532 -23.80 -29.58 12.93
N ALA A 533 -23.33 -29.55 11.67
CA ALA A 533 -22.46 -28.50 11.16
C ALA A 533 -23.12 -27.12 11.21
N ARG A 534 -24.38 -26.99 10.77
CA ARG A 534 -25.14 -25.73 10.84
C ARG A 534 -25.22 -25.18 12.26
N ARG A 535 -25.63 -26.01 13.22
CA ARG A 535 -25.76 -25.60 14.63
C ARG A 535 -24.42 -25.14 15.19
N PHE A 536 -23.36 -25.91 14.96
CA PHE A 536 -22.02 -25.55 15.43
C PHE A 536 -21.54 -24.20 14.85
N LEU A 537 -21.75 -23.97 13.55
CA LEU A 537 -21.35 -22.72 12.89
C LEU A 537 -22.19 -21.52 13.35
N ASP A 538 -23.49 -21.71 13.58
CA ASP A 538 -24.38 -20.67 14.13
C ASP A 538 -24.01 -20.32 15.59
N ASP A 539 -23.82 -21.33 16.44
CA ASP A 539 -23.42 -21.16 17.84
C ASP A 539 -22.03 -20.49 17.94
N GLY A 540 -21.09 -20.92 17.08
CA GLY A 540 -19.75 -20.34 16.97
C GLY A 540 -19.77 -18.87 16.57
N ARG A 541 -20.59 -18.50 15.57
CA ARG A 541 -20.81 -17.10 15.19
C ARG A 541 -21.35 -16.28 16.37
N ASP A 542 -22.43 -16.74 16.99
CA ASP A 542 -23.13 -15.94 18.00
C ASP A 542 -22.29 -15.78 19.28
N SER A 543 -21.54 -16.83 19.66
CA SER A 543 -20.55 -16.79 20.74
C SER A 543 -19.39 -15.84 20.43
N SER A 544 -18.84 -15.90 19.21
CA SER A 544 -17.73 -15.03 18.79
C SER A 544 -18.14 -13.56 18.81
N LEU A 545 -19.33 -13.24 18.27
CA LEU A 545 -19.87 -11.89 18.32
C LEU A 545 -20.13 -11.43 19.76
N ALA A 546 -20.62 -12.31 20.65
CA ALA A 546 -20.91 -11.97 22.05
C ALA A 546 -19.63 -11.59 22.82
N LEU A 547 -18.52 -12.23 22.48
CA LEU A 547 -17.22 -11.96 23.05
C LEU A 547 -16.44 -10.87 22.29
N GLY A 548 -17.08 -10.22 21.32
CA GLY A 548 -16.52 -9.12 20.55
C GLY A 548 -15.62 -9.54 19.38
N TYR A 549 -15.33 -10.83 19.19
CA TYR A 549 -14.46 -11.35 18.12
C TYR A 549 -15.16 -11.32 16.75
N GLY A 550 -15.15 -10.14 16.13
CA GLY A 550 -15.82 -9.91 14.85
C GLY A 550 -15.21 -10.73 13.70
N ASN A 551 -13.88 -10.81 13.63
CA ASN A 551 -13.19 -11.53 12.55
C ASN A 551 -13.48 -13.04 12.57
N ASP A 552 -13.47 -13.67 13.74
CA ASP A 552 -13.80 -15.09 13.87
C ASP A 552 -15.25 -15.36 13.50
N ALA A 553 -16.16 -14.46 13.89
CA ALA A 553 -17.56 -14.54 13.49
C ALA A 553 -17.72 -14.52 11.96
N VAL A 554 -16.91 -13.72 11.24
CA VAL A 554 -16.89 -13.73 9.77
C VAL A 554 -16.47 -15.09 9.23
N HIS A 555 -15.43 -15.72 9.81
CA HIS A 555 -14.98 -17.05 9.38
C HIS A 555 -16.06 -18.12 9.56
N PHE A 556 -16.82 -18.09 10.67
CA PHE A 556 -17.98 -18.97 10.87
C PHE A 556 -19.07 -18.72 9.82
N VAL A 557 -19.36 -17.46 9.50
CA VAL A 557 -20.38 -17.08 8.51
C VAL A 557 -19.98 -17.54 7.11
N GLU A 558 -18.72 -17.35 6.71
CA GLU A 558 -18.22 -17.82 5.42
C GLU A 558 -18.35 -19.34 5.27
N CYS A 559 -17.92 -20.10 6.27
CA CYS A 559 -18.08 -21.56 6.27
C CYS A 559 -19.56 -21.99 6.19
N SER A 560 -20.45 -21.29 6.91
CA SER A 560 -21.90 -21.55 6.88
C SER A 560 -22.51 -21.24 5.51
N ALA A 561 -22.11 -20.12 4.89
CA ALA A 561 -22.59 -19.73 3.56
C ALA A 561 -22.13 -20.71 2.48
N VAL A 562 -20.87 -21.17 2.51
CA VAL A 562 -20.35 -22.20 1.60
C VAL A 562 -21.07 -23.53 1.81
N LEU A 563 -21.33 -23.93 3.06
CA LEU A 563 -22.07 -25.15 3.38
C LEU A 563 -23.47 -25.13 2.75
N GLU A 564 -24.24 -24.05 2.93
CA GLU A 564 -25.57 -23.92 2.32
C GLU A 564 -25.52 -23.85 0.80
N TYR A 565 -24.54 -23.11 0.25
CA TYR A 565 -24.35 -22.99 -1.18
C TYR A 565 -24.17 -24.37 -1.83
N LEU A 566 -23.30 -25.21 -1.28
CA LEU A 566 -23.05 -26.55 -1.83
C LEU A 566 -24.23 -27.50 -1.56
N TYR A 567 -24.83 -27.47 -0.37
CA TYR A 567 -25.94 -28.35 0.00
C TYR A 567 -27.18 -28.16 -0.87
N ARG A 568 -27.50 -26.91 -1.25
CA ARG A 568 -28.67 -26.56 -2.08
C ARG A 568 -28.37 -26.55 -3.58
N SER A 569 -27.39 -27.34 -4.02
CA SER A 569 -27.03 -27.48 -5.44
C SER A 569 -26.56 -26.15 -6.07
N ARG A 570 -25.68 -25.40 -5.38
CA ARG A 570 -25.07 -24.14 -5.82
C ARG A 570 -26.04 -22.94 -5.86
N ASP A 571 -26.99 -22.91 -4.93
CA ASP A 571 -27.94 -21.81 -4.77
C ASP A 571 -27.27 -20.59 -4.11
N ALA A 572 -27.01 -19.55 -4.91
CA ALA A 572 -26.44 -18.29 -4.43
C ALA A 572 -27.41 -17.51 -3.53
N ASP A 573 -28.72 -17.55 -3.80
CA ASP A 573 -29.72 -16.78 -3.03
C ASP A 573 -29.77 -17.28 -1.56
N ALA A 574 -29.68 -18.59 -1.36
CA ALA A 574 -29.60 -19.19 -0.02
C ALA A 574 -28.34 -18.78 0.76
N ALA A 575 -27.19 -18.73 0.09
CA ALA A 575 -25.95 -18.28 0.71
C ALA A 575 -25.97 -16.78 1.03
N MET A 576 -26.54 -15.95 0.13
CA MET A 576 -26.70 -14.51 0.38
C MET A 576 -27.63 -14.24 1.56
N ALA A 577 -28.66 -15.06 1.78
CA ALA A 577 -29.52 -14.93 2.96
C ALA A 577 -28.74 -15.08 4.28
N ILE A 578 -27.70 -15.92 4.34
CA ILE A 578 -26.83 -16.03 5.51
C ILE A 578 -26.02 -14.75 5.71
N PHE A 579 -25.42 -14.21 4.65
CA PHE A 579 -24.67 -12.96 4.74
C PHE A 579 -25.55 -11.78 5.16
N ARG A 580 -26.78 -11.67 4.64
CA ARG A 580 -27.75 -10.64 5.03
C ARG A 580 -28.10 -10.75 6.52
N LYS A 581 -28.44 -11.97 6.99
CA LYS A 581 -28.70 -12.24 8.42
C LYS A 581 -27.51 -11.85 9.30
N ALA A 582 -26.29 -12.16 8.87
CA ALA A 582 -25.09 -11.78 9.59
C ALA A 582 -24.91 -10.25 9.61
N SER A 583 -25.07 -9.56 8.48
CA SER A 583 -24.97 -8.09 8.42
C SER A 583 -25.96 -7.42 9.37
N ASP A 584 -27.22 -7.89 9.41
CA ASP A 584 -28.23 -7.38 10.34
C ASP A 584 -27.82 -7.56 11.82
N LEU A 585 -27.13 -8.65 12.16
CA LEU A 585 -26.62 -8.89 13.50
C LEU A 585 -25.45 -7.95 13.86
N PHE A 586 -24.57 -7.66 12.91
CA PHE A 586 -23.51 -6.66 13.09
C PHE A 586 -24.10 -5.27 13.32
N ASP A 587 -25.08 -4.88 12.50
CA ASP A 587 -25.76 -3.58 12.62
C ASP A 587 -26.48 -3.43 13.97
N LYS A 588 -27.22 -4.46 14.41
CA LYS A 588 -27.89 -4.48 15.72
C LYS A 588 -26.95 -4.33 16.91
N ARG A 589 -25.67 -4.70 16.75
CA ARG A 589 -24.64 -4.59 17.77
C ARG A 589 -23.81 -3.31 17.66
N GLY A 590 -24.20 -2.38 16.78
CA GLY A 590 -23.46 -1.13 16.56
C GLY A 590 -22.12 -1.32 15.86
N LEU A 591 -21.91 -2.47 15.20
CA LEU A 591 -20.67 -2.79 14.48
C LEU A 591 -20.74 -2.37 13.01
N ARG A 592 -21.64 -1.45 12.65
CA ARG A 592 -21.81 -0.96 11.28
C ARG A 592 -20.58 -0.17 10.84
N GLY A 593 -20.04 -0.46 9.66
CA GLY A 593 -18.87 0.20 9.10
C GLY A 593 -17.53 -0.25 9.71
N CYS A 594 -17.52 -1.28 10.57
CA CYS A 594 -16.29 -1.82 11.13
C CYS A 594 -15.52 -2.70 10.12
N ILE A 595 -14.23 -2.94 10.39
CA ILE A 595 -13.39 -3.78 9.53
C ILE A 595 -13.96 -5.20 9.41
N ALA A 596 -14.49 -5.76 10.50
CA ALA A 596 -15.06 -7.10 10.47
C ALA A 596 -16.32 -7.18 9.57
N GLN A 597 -17.17 -6.15 9.57
CA GLN A 597 -18.30 -6.10 8.62
C GLN A 597 -17.78 -5.92 7.18
N GLU A 598 -16.72 -5.16 6.95
CA GLU A 598 -16.12 -5.05 5.62
C GLU A 598 -15.58 -6.40 5.11
N LEU A 599 -14.91 -7.17 5.98
CA LEU A 599 -14.46 -8.53 5.71
C LEU A 599 -15.63 -9.51 5.47
N LEU A 600 -16.76 -9.33 6.16
CA LEU A 600 -17.99 -10.09 5.87
C LEU A 600 -18.44 -9.87 4.43
N HIS A 601 -18.43 -8.62 3.98
CA HIS A 601 -18.77 -8.29 2.59
C HIS A 601 -17.68 -8.75 1.59
N HIS A 602 -16.41 -8.86 1.98
CA HIS A 602 -15.38 -9.53 1.16
C HIS A 602 -15.72 -11.01 0.95
N GLY A 603 -16.09 -11.74 2.01
CA GLY A 603 -16.53 -13.14 1.94
C GLY A 603 -17.74 -13.30 1.02
N LYS A 604 -18.73 -12.40 1.15
CA LYS A 604 -19.89 -12.32 0.25
C LYS A 604 -19.47 -12.15 -1.21
N ALA A 605 -18.60 -11.17 -1.49
CA ALA A 605 -18.11 -10.87 -2.82
C ALA A 605 -17.30 -12.02 -3.43
N ARG A 606 -16.50 -12.71 -2.62
CA ARG A 606 -15.72 -13.88 -3.04
C ARG A 606 -16.62 -15.04 -3.46
N LEU A 607 -17.68 -15.32 -2.69
CA LEU A 607 -18.63 -16.37 -3.04
C LEU A 607 -19.43 -16.03 -4.30
N LEU A 608 -19.85 -14.77 -4.47
CA LEU A 608 -20.54 -14.33 -5.69
C LEU A 608 -19.64 -14.43 -6.93
N ARG A 609 -18.37 -14.02 -6.81
CA ARG A 609 -17.37 -14.19 -7.89
C ARG A 609 -17.14 -15.66 -8.20
N PHE A 610 -17.02 -16.50 -7.19
CA PHE A 610 -16.90 -17.96 -7.36
C PHE A 610 -18.13 -18.52 -8.10
N HIS A 611 -19.34 -18.16 -7.67
CA HIS A 611 -20.59 -18.58 -8.30
C HIS A 611 -20.65 -18.17 -9.78
N ALA A 612 -20.29 -16.94 -10.10
CA ALA A 612 -20.28 -16.44 -11.49
C ALA A 612 -19.21 -17.09 -12.38
N THR A 613 -18.17 -17.69 -11.80
CA THR A 613 -17.14 -18.43 -12.55
C THR A 613 -17.54 -19.88 -12.76
N MET A 614 -18.17 -20.48 -11.76
CA MET A 614 -18.41 -21.92 -11.71
C MET A 614 -19.77 -22.33 -12.26
N SER A 615 -20.72 -21.40 -12.33
CA SER A 615 -22.09 -21.64 -12.81
C SER A 615 -22.21 -21.30 -14.28
N ARG A 616 -22.83 -22.19 -15.07
CA ARG A 616 -23.09 -21.96 -16.50
C ARG A 616 -24.04 -20.79 -16.76
N SER A 617 -24.94 -20.54 -15.81
CA SER A 617 -25.89 -19.43 -15.81
C SER A 617 -25.99 -18.86 -14.40
N PHE A 618 -25.87 -17.55 -14.27
CA PHE A 618 -26.10 -16.82 -13.03
C PHE A 618 -26.93 -15.57 -13.31
N LYS A 619 -27.60 -15.00 -12.29
CA LYS A 619 -28.43 -13.80 -12.41
C LYS A 619 -27.54 -12.54 -12.24
N PRO A 620 -27.29 -11.72 -13.28
CA PRO A 620 -26.48 -10.51 -13.12
C PRO A 620 -27.12 -9.45 -12.24
N SER A 621 -28.46 -9.47 -12.09
CA SER A 621 -29.18 -8.61 -11.16
C SER A 621 -28.83 -8.91 -9.71
N LEU A 622 -28.73 -10.19 -9.34
CA LEU A 622 -28.34 -10.61 -7.98
C LEU A 622 -26.97 -10.03 -7.61
N LEU A 623 -25.98 -10.18 -8.50
CA LEU A 623 -24.64 -9.63 -8.27
C LEU A 623 -24.67 -8.09 -8.16
N ARG A 624 -25.42 -7.43 -9.05
CA ARG A 624 -25.56 -5.98 -9.03
C ARG A 624 -26.13 -5.49 -7.70
N ASP A 625 -27.25 -6.06 -7.26
CA ASP A 625 -27.97 -5.62 -6.07
C ASP A 625 -27.10 -5.85 -4.81
N GLU A 626 -26.42 -6.99 -4.73
CA GLU A 626 -25.54 -7.31 -3.61
C GLU A 626 -24.27 -6.45 -3.56
N PHE A 627 -23.69 -6.12 -4.71
CA PHE A 627 -22.54 -5.23 -4.79
C PHE A 627 -22.91 -3.77 -4.55
N ALA A 628 -24.06 -3.30 -5.08
CA ALA A 628 -24.58 -1.96 -4.80
C ALA A 628 -24.80 -1.75 -3.29
N GLN A 629 -25.43 -2.71 -2.61
CA GLN A 629 -25.57 -2.68 -1.15
C GLN A 629 -24.23 -2.63 -0.42
N SER A 630 -23.22 -3.36 -0.91
CA SER A 630 -21.88 -3.35 -0.32
C SER A 630 -21.17 -2.00 -0.52
N ILE A 631 -21.36 -1.37 -1.68
CA ILE A 631 -20.82 -0.03 -2.01
C ILE A 631 -21.52 1.07 -1.21
N GLU A 632 -22.82 0.94 -0.94
CA GLU A 632 -23.54 1.90 -0.07
C GLU A 632 -22.97 1.94 1.36
N ILE A 633 -22.52 0.80 1.88
CA ILE A 633 -21.90 0.71 3.23
C ILE A 633 -20.42 1.06 3.17
N PHE A 634 -19.70 0.63 2.13
CA PHE A 634 -18.26 0.82 1.95
C PHE A 634 -17.93 1.45 0.58
N PRO A 635 -18.18 2.76 0.38
CA PRO A 635 -18.08 3.40 -0.94
C PRO A 635 -16.68 3.41 -1.54
N GLN A 636 -15.65 3.36 -0.68
CA GLN A 636 -14.24 3.49 -1.09
C GLN A 636 -13.55 2.12 -1.27
N ASN A 637 -14.25 1.00 -1.06
CA ASN A 637 -13.65 -0.31 -1.17
C ASN A 637 -13.54 -0.74 -2.63
N THR A 638 -12.31 -0.92 -3.10
CA THR A 638 -12.02 -1.14 -4.52
C THR A 638 -12.35 -2.55 -5.00
N ILE A 639 -12.50 -3.54 -4.10
CA ILE A 639 -12.97 -4.89 -4.46
C ILE A 639 -14.42 -4.81 -4.97
N PHE A 640 -15.28 -4.13 -4.22
CA PHE A 640 -16.69 -4.01 -4.57
C PHE A 640 -16.89 -3.19 -5.83
N LEU A 641 -16.19 -2.05 -5.94
CA LEU A 641 -16.23 -1.20 -7.13
C LEU A 641 -15.77 -1.97 -8.39
N SER A 642 -14.66 -2.71 -8.30
CA SER A 642 -14.13 -3.46 -9.44
C SER A 642 -15.03 -4.62 -9.87
N LEU A 643 -15.60 -5.36 -8.91
CA LEU A 643 -16.56 -6.44 -9.20
C LEU A 643 -17.90 -5.92 -9.73
N PHE A 644 -18.35 -4.76 -9.26
CA PHE A 644 -19.54 -4.08 -9.79
C PHE A 644 -19.30 -3.65 -11.25
N SER A 645 -18.21 -2.95 -11.53
CA SER A 645 -17.83 -2.56 -12.89
C SER A 645 -17.71 -3.76 -13.83
N TRP A 646 -17.08 -4.84 -13.36
CA TRP A 646 -16.98 -6.11 -14.08
C TRP A 646 -18.35 -6.73 -14.40
N ASN A 647 -19.28 -6.75 -13.45
CA ASN A 647 -20.64 -7.24 -13.68
C ASN A 647 -21.38 -6.37 -14.70
N GLU A 648 -21.27 -5.05 -14.58
CA GLU A 648 -21.97 -4.09 -15.44
C GLU A 648 -21.43 -4.06 -16.86
N ALA A 649 -20.13 -4.28 -17.07
CA ALA A 649 -19.51 -4.41 -18.38
C ALA A 649 -20.06 -5.59 -19.21
N ARG A 650 -20.74 -6.56 -18.57
CA ARG A 650 -21.46 -7.65 -19.27
C ARG A 650 -22.87 -7.25 -19.69
N SER A 651 -23.41 -6.20 -19.09
CA SER A 651 -24.75 -5.73 -19.35
C SER A 651 -24.74 -4.71 -20.49
N ARG A 652 -25.77 -4.71 -21.34
CA ARG A 652 -25.92 -3.73 -22.42
C ARG A 652 -26.38 -2.34 -21.95
N ILE A 653 -26.41 -2.09 -20.64
CA ILE A 653 -26.98 -0.88 -20.06
C ILE A 653 -25.84 -0.01 -19.56
N GLU A 654 -25.56 1.03 -20.33
CA GLU A 654 -24.51 2.00 -20.03
C GLU A 654 -24.93 2.95 -18.90
N GLY A 655 -23.94 3.53 -18.22
CA GLY A 655 -24.15 4.62 -17.25
C GLY A 655 -24.47 4.19 -15.81
N ARG A 656 -24.73 2.92 -15.50
CA ARG A 656 -24.95 2.49 -14.11
C ARG A 656 -23.73 2.68 -13.21
N VAL A 657 -22.54 2.36 -13.74
CA VAL A 657 -21.27 2.63 -13.05
C VAL A 657 -21.10 4.13 -12.81
N ARG A 658 -21.47 4.97 -13.79
CA ARG A 658 -21.41 6.43 -13.62
C ARG A 658 -22.37 6.94 -12.55
N SER A 659 -23.60 6.41 -12.49
CA SER A 659 -24.60 6.75 -11.47
C SER A 659 -24.15 6.34 -10.06
N ILE A 660 -23.67 5.11 -9.84
CA ILE A 660 -23.18 4.73 -8.51
C ILE A 660 -21.96 5.58 -8.09
N MET A 661 -21.10 5.94 -9.05
CA MET A 661 -19.98 6.83 -8.79
C MET A 661 -20.44 8.24 -8.42
N SER A 662 -21.43 8.83 -9.10
CA SER A 662 -21.93 10.17 -8.77
C SER A 662 -22.77 10.21 -7.49
N ASP A 663 -23.62 9.20 -7.28
CA ASP A 663 -24.69 9.24 -6.29
C ASP A 663 -24.23 8.73 -4.92
N VAL A 664 -23.21 7.85 -4.91
CA VAL A 664 -22.68 7.20 -3.70
C VAL A 664 -21.20 7.56 -3.48
N VAL A 665 -20.31 7.24 -4.42
CA VAL A 665 -18.86 7.25 -4.18
C VAL A 665 -18.24 8.66 -4.17
N LEU A 666 -18.69 9.52 -5.08
CA LEU A 666 -18.22 10.90 -5.26
C LEU A 666 -19.22 11.94 -4.75
N LYS A 667 -20.13 11.51 -3.87
CA LYS A 667 -21.08 12.40 -3.22
C LYS A 667 -20.32 13.45 -2.41
N GLU A 668 -20.84 14.68 -2.37
CA GLU A 668 -20.20 15.79 -1.68
C GLU A 668 -19.75 15.41 -0.25
N ARG A 669 -18.48 15.68 0.07
CA ARG A 669 -17.81 15.39 1.36
C ARG A 669 -17.42 13.94 1.61
N GLN A 670 -17.73 13.02 0.70
CA GLN A 670 -17.31 11.62 0.75
C GLN A 670 -16.35 11.26 -0.39
N ASP A 671 -16.10 12.21 -1.28
CA ASP A 671 -15.19 12.09 -2.40
C ASP A 671 -13.75 11.93 -1.94
N THR A 672 -13.04 10.98 -2.54
CA THR A 672 -11.63 10.71 -2.24
C THR A 672 -10.85 10.62 -3.55
N ILE A 673 -9.52 10.72 -3.46
CA ILE A 673 -8.67 10.49 -4.63
C ILE A 673 -8.87 9.08 -5.22
N ILE A 674 -9.13 8.06 -4.38
CA ILE A 674 -9.41 6.68 -4.81
C ILE A 674 -10.65 6.64 -5.71
N GLY A 675 -11.74 7.29 -5.28
CA GLY A 675 -12.97 7.37 -6.05
C GLY A 675 -12.77 8.08 -7.39
N TRP A 676 -12.00 9.17 -7.42
CA TRP A 676 -11.71 9.91 -8.66
C TRP A 676 -10.85 9.09 -9.63
N VAL A 677 -9.78 8.45 -9.14
CA VAL A 677 -8.92 7.58 -9.95
C VAL A 677 -9.72 6.37 -10.49
N PHE A 678 -10.59 5.78 -9.68
CA PHE A 678 -11.49 4.70 -10.13
C PHE A 678 -12.45 5.18 -11.21
N SER A 679 -13.08 6.36 -11.03
CA SER A 679 -13.98 6.96 -12.02
C SER A 679 -13.29 7.16 -13.37
N ILE A 680 -12.09 7.75 -13.37
CA ILE A 680 -11.27 7.94 -14.57
C ILE A 680 -10.92 6.60 -15.20
N TRP A 681 -10.48 5.62 -14.40
CA TRP A 681 -10.17 4.27 -14.89
C TRP A 681 -11.40 3.62 -15.52
N THR A 682 -12.60 3.75 -14.94
CA THR A 682 -13.80 3.18 -15.56
C THR A 682 -14.15 3.84 -16.89
N GLU A 683 -13.97 5.15 -17.04
CA GLU A 683 -14.21 5.86 -18.31
C GLU A 683 -13.20 5.44 -19.39
N LEU A 684 -11.91 5.25 -19.02
CA LEU A 684 -10.88 4.70 -19.90
C LEU A 684 -11.19 3.27 -20.36
N ASN A 685 -11.94 2.50 -19.56
CA ASN A 685 -12.27 1.11 -19.84
C ASN A 685 -13.73 0.89 -20.29
N SER A 686 -14.49 1.96 -20.55
CA SER A 686 -15.96 1.88 -20.77
C SER A 686 -16.36 1.25 -22.11
N ALA A 687 -15.48 1.21 -23.11
CA ALA A 687 -15.77 0.63 -24.43
C ALA A 687 -14.57 -0.10 -25.04
N PRO A 688 -14.31 -1.37 -24.66
CA PRO A 688 -13.13 -2.13 -25.08
C PRO A 688 -12.99 -2.33 -26.59
N SER A 689 -14.10 -2.28 -27.35
CA SER A 689 -14.11 -2.54 -28.80
C SER A 689 -14.15 -1.28 -29.68
N ALA A 690 -14.49 -0.12 -29.13
CA ALA A 690 -14.64 1.14 -29.88
C ALA A 690 -13.64 2.22 -29.45
N GLY A 691 -12.83 1.95 -28.42
CA GLY A 691 -12.01 2.96 -27.75
C GLY A 691 -12.85 3.82 -26.80
N TYR A 692 -12.20 4.41 -25.79
CA TYR A 692 -12.87 5.36 -24.90
C TYR A 692 -13.08 6.72 -25.58
N ASN A 693 -14.08 7.47 -25.12
CA ASN A 693 -14.30 8.83 -25.58
C ASN A 693 -13.33 9.79 -24.88
N THR A 694 -12.37 10.35 -25.62
CA THR A 694 -11.37 11.28 -25.09
C THR A 694 -12.01 12.47 -24.35
N ASN A 695 -13.16 12.96 -24.79
CA ASN A 695 -13.82 14.10 -24.14
C ASN A 695 -14.45 13.73 -22.79
N THR A 696 -14.99 12.51 -22.64
CA THR A 696 -15.55 12.08 -21.33
C THR A 696 -14.43 11.86 -20.32
N VAL A 697 -13.31 11.29 -20.75
CA VAL A 697 -12.12 11.10 -19.92
C VAL A 697 -11.53 12.46 -19.51
N ARG A 698 -11.38 13.41 -20.46
CA ARG A 698 -10.97 14.80 -20.16
C ARG A 698 -11.90 15.47 -19.15
N ALA A 699 -13.22 15.32 -19.30
CA ALA A 699 -14.19 15.87 -18.36
C ALA A 699 -14.11 15.20 -16.97
N ALA A 700 -13.77 13.91 -16.90
CA ALA A 700 -13.52 13.23 -15.62
C ALA A 700 -12.26 13.77 -14.94
N PHE A 701 -11.16 13.94 -15.68
CA PHE A 701 -9.94 14.56 -15.18
C PHE A 701 -10.19 16.00 -14.68
N GLU A 702 -10.84 16.85 -15.48
CA GLU A 702 -11.11 18.24 -15.08
C GLU A 702 -11.96 18.34 -13.82
N ARG A 703 -12.95 17.46 -13.64
CA ARG A 703 -13.72 17.38 -12.39
C ARG A 703 -12.84 16.97 -11.22
N ALA A 704 -11.98 15.96 -11.39
CA ALA A 704 -11.08 15.49 -10.35
C ALA A 704 -10.06 16.56 -9.93
N VAL A 705 -9.40 17.22 -10.88
CA VAL A 705 -8.37 18.25 -10.58
C VAL A 705 -8.94 19.60 -10.16
N SER A 706 -10.24 19.83 -10.31
CA SER A 706 -10.92 21.03 -9.78
C SER A 706 -11.36 20.85 -8.33
N ASN A 707 -11.39 19.62 -7.83
CA ASN A 707 -11.82 19.30 -6.49
C ASN A 707 -10.69 19.50 -5.47
N GLU A 708 -11.02 19.85 -4.22
CA GLU A 708 -10.06 20.05 -3.13
C GLU A 708 -9.21 18.80 -2.88
N ASN A 709 -9.83 17.62 -2.92
CA ASN A 709 -9.17 16.32 -2.66
C ASN A 709 -8.36 15.78 -3.86
N GLY A 710 -8.50 16.38 -5.05
CA GLY A 710 -7.78 15.94 -6.26
C GLY A 710 -6.68 16.91 -6.68
N LYS A 711 -6.92 18.23 -6.55
CA LYS A 711 -6.00 19.26 -7.05
C LYS A 711 -4.62 19.25 -6.40
N HIS A 712 -4.48 18.67 -5.21
CA HIS A 712 -3.21 18.60 -4.47
C HIS A 712 -2.54 17.22 -4.54
N ASN A 713 -3.01 16.32 -5.41
CA ASN A 713 -2.40 15.01 -5.62
C ASN A 713 -1.44 15.04 -6.83
N PRO A 714 -0.11 14.91 -6.64
CA PRO A 714 0.84 14.89 -7.77
C PRO A 714 0.61 13.70 -8.71
N GLY A 715 0.15 12.56 -8.19
CA GLY A 715 -0.15 11.35 -8.98
C GLY A 715 -1.29 11.56 -9.98
N LEU A 716 -2.35 12.25 -9.58
CA LEU A 716 -3.48 12.59 -10.46
C LEU A 716 -3.05 13.53 -11.59
N TRP A 717 -2.24 14.54 -11.27
CA TRP A 717 -1.70 15.44 -12.29
C TRP A 717 -0.79 14.69 -13.25
N ARG A 718 0.08 13.81 -12.74
CA ARG A 718 0.93 12.95 -13.59
C ARG A 718 0.07 12.10 -14.51
N PHE A 719 -0.98 11.48 -13.99
CA PHE A 719 -1.90 10.67 -14.79
C PHE A 719 -2.55 11.50 -15.92
N TYR A 720 -2.98 12.74 -15.63
CA TYR A 720 -3.57 13.61 -16.65
C TYR A 720 -2.55 14.06 -17.72
N VAL A 721 -1.33 14.41 -17.32
CA VAL A 721 -0.26 14.77 -18.27
C VAL A 721 0.08 13.59 -19.17
N GLU A 722 0.29 12.39 -18.60
CA GLU A 722 0.59 11.19 -19.37
C GLU A 722 -0.54 10.82 -20.34
N PHE A 723 -1.80 11.02 -19.94
CA PHE A 723 -2.96 10.83 -20.81
C PHE A 723 -2.93 11.76 -22.03
N GLU A 724 -2.71 13.07 -21.84
CA GLU A 724 -2.66 14.01 -22.97
C GLU A 724 -1.45 13.79 -23.87
N CYS A 725 -0.29 13.39 -23.30
CA CYS A 725 0.86 12.96 -24.09
C CYS A 725 0.52 11.78 -25.01
N GLN A 726 -0.30 10.81 -24.55
CA GLN A 726 -0.75 9.69 -25.39
C GLN A 726 -1.74 10.12 -26.47
N GLN A 727 -2.54 11.16 -26.23
CA GLN A 727 -3.42 11.72 -27.27
C GLN A 727 -2.64 12.52 -28.33
N GLY A 728 -1.36 12.81 -28.11
CA GLY A 728 -0.53 13.63 -29.00
C GLY A 728 -0.74 15.14 -28.85
N ASP A 729 -1.48 15.60 -27.83
CA ASP A 729 -1.73 17.03 -27.58
C ASP A 729 -0.70 17.60 -26.58
N THR A 730 0.50 17.85 -27.09
CA THR A 730 1.65 18.31 -26.29
C THR A 730 1.45 19.71 -25.70
N SER A 731 0.76 20.60 -26.41
CA SER A 731 0.45 21.96 -25.95
C SER A 731 -0.50 21.94 -24.74
N LYS A 732 -1.52 21.07 -24.79
CA LYS A 732 -2.41 20.87 -23.65
C LYS A 732 -1.70 20.16 -22.50
N ALA A 733 -0.89 19.14 -22.78
CA ALA A 733 -0.07 18.46 -21.77
C ALA A 733 0.84 19.45 -21.02
N LYS A 734 1.49 20.37 -21.74
CA LYS A 734 2.29 21.47 -21.18
C LYS A 734 1.46 22.41 -20.29
N THR A 735 0.28 22.80 -20.74
CA THR A 735 -0.63 23.67 -19.95
C THR A 735 -1.05 22.99 -18.64
N ILE A 736 -1.40 21.71 -18.70
CA ILE A 736 -1.76 20.90 -17.53
C ILE A 736 -0.56 20.72 -16.60
N PHE A 737 0.64 20.51 -17.17
CA PHE A 737 1.87 20.37 -16.40
C PHE A 737 2.11 21.57 -15.48
N TYR A 738 2.14 22.78 -16.04
CA TYR A 738 2.35 24.01 -15.27
C TYR A 738 1.20 24.30 -14.29
N ARG A 739 -0.04 23.94 -14.63
CA ARG A 739 -1.17 24.02 -13.70
C ARG A 739 -0.95 23.09 -12.50
N GLY A 740 -0.54 21.84 -12.72
CA GLY A 740 -0.21 20.91 -11.64
C GLY A 740 0.97 21.38 -10.80
N LEU A 741 2.01 21.94 -11.42
CA LEU A 741 3.20 22.44 -10.72
C LEU A 741 2.89 23.63 -9.79
N LYS A 742 1.83 24.38 -10.10
CA LYS A 742 1.30 25.45 -9.24
C LYS A 742 0.54 24.91 -8.01
N TYR A 743 -0.10 23.75 -8.11
CA TYR A 743 -0.86 23.16 -7.00
C TYR A 743 -0.06 22.16 -6.16
N CYS A 744 0.99 21.57 -6.73
CA CYS A 744 1.87 20.59 -6.11
C CYS A 744 3.34 21.06 -6.14
N PRO A 745 3.67 22.21 -5.51
CA PRO A 745 5.00 22.81 -5.65
C PRO A 745 6.16 22.03 -5.03
N TRP A 746 5.87 21.11 -4.12
CA TRP A 746 6.86 20.33 -3.36
C TRP A 746 7.33 19.05 -4.06
N SER A 747 6.59 18.57 -5.07
CA SER A 747 6.83 17.26 -5.66
C SER A 747 7.93 17.34 -6.72
N LYS A 748 9.16 16.98 -6.33
CA LYS A 748 10.31 16.89 -7.23
C LYS A 748 10.07 15.86 -8.34
N GLY A 749 9.48 14.71 -8.00
CA GLY A 749 9.14 13.67 -8.96
C GLY A 749 8.14 14.12 -10.04
N TYR A 750 7.21 15.03 -9.70
CA TYR A 750 6.30 15.63 -10.68
C TYR A 750 7.01 16.63 -11.59
N ALA A 751 7.93 17.44 -11.05
CA ALA A 751 8.72 18.37 -11.86
C ALA A 751 9.57 17.67 -12.93
N PHE A 752 10.03 16.45 -12.66
CA PHE A 752 10.78 15.63 -13.63
C PHE A 752 10.02 15.28 -14.91
N LEU A 753 8.68 15.34 -14.90
CA LEU A 753 7.88 15.11 -16.11
C LEU A 753 8.19 16.12 -17.23
N ALA A 754 8.63 17.34 -16.89
CA ALA A 754 9.06 18.32 -17.87
C ALA A 754 10.23 17.82 -18.72
N PHE A 755 11.21 17.19 -18.08
CA PHE A 755 12.44 16.73 -18.72
C PHE A 755 12.27 15.35 -19.39
N GLU A 756 11.34 14.52 -18.90
CA GLU A 756 11.21 13.13 -19.39
C GLU A 756 10.14 12.93 -20.47
N LYS A 757 9.05 13.71 -20.42
CA LYS A 757 7.83 13.43 -21.20
C LYS A 757 7.45 14.54 -22.15
N LEU A 758 7.78 15.80 -21.84
CA LEU A 758 7.36 16.94 -22.63
C LEU A 758 8.44 17.34 -23.64
N ARG A 759 8.37 16.77 -24.85
CA ARG A 759 9.37 17.01 -25.92
C ARG A 759 9.31 18.40 -26.56
N ASP A 760 8.17 19.09 -26.46
CA ASP A 760 7.93 20.39 -27.10
C ASP A 760 8.24 21.60 -26.19
N VAL A 761 8.93 21.37 -25.06
CA VAL A 761 9.31 22.43 -24.12
C VAL A 761 10.66 23.00 -24.55
N GLY A 762 10.72 24.33 -24.73
CA GLY A 762 11.93 25.00 -25.17
C GLY A 762 13.02 25.00 -24.08
N PHE A 763 14.28 25.17 -24.50
CA PHE A 763 15.44 25.21 -23.60
C PHE A 763 15.26 26.19 -22.43
N ASP A 764 14.78 27.41 -22.70
CA ASP A 764 14.61 28.44 -21.67
C ASP A 764 13.54 28.09 -20.63
N GLU A 765 12.50 27.37 -21.05
CA GLU A 765 11.42 26.91 -20.16
C GLU A 765 11.88 25.75 -19.29
N LEU A 766 12.67 24.82 -19.83
CA LEU A 766 13.32 23.75 -19.06
C LEU A 766 14.32 24.33 -18.06
N ARG A 767 15.12 25.32 -18.47
CA ARG A 767 16.06 26.04 -17.59
C ARG A 767 15.31 26.78 -16.47
N SER A 768 14.21 27.44 -16.79
CA SER A 768 13.36 28.08 -15.77
C SER A 768 12.76 27.05 -14.81
N THR A 769 12.36 25.88 -15.31
CA THR A 769 11.85 24.78 -14.48
C THR A 769 12.94 24.22 -13.57
N TYR A 770 14.20 24.11 -14.04
CA TYR A 770 15.35 23.73 -13.21
C TYR A 770 15.61 24.75 -12.11
N ARG A 771 15.74 26.05 -12.43
CA ARG A 771 15.98 27.11 -11.45
C ARG A 771 14.89 27.19 -10.38
N MET A 772 13.65 26.93 -10.77
CA MET A 772 12.52 26.85 -9.85
C MET A 772 12.70 25.77 -8.78
N LEU A 773 13.39 24.66 -9.07
CA LEU A 773 13.74 23.65 -8.05
C LEU A 773 14.61 24.27 -6.96
N GLY A 774 15.65 25.03 -7.35
CA GLY A 774 16.53 25.76 -6.43
C GLY A 774 15.80 26.86 -5.66
N GLU A 775 14.99 27.69 -6.33
CA GLU A 775 14.18 28.74 -5.68
C GLU A 775 13.23 28.19 -4.61
N ARG A 776 12.72 26.97 -4.82
CA ARG A 776 11.84 26.27 -3.88
C ARG A 776 12.58 25.44 -2.84
N GLU A 777 13.91 25.45 -2.86
CA GLU A 777 14.79 24.67 -1.97
C GLU A 777 14.52 23.15 -2.09
N LEU A 778 14.12 22.68 -3.26
CA LEU A 778 14.02 21.25 -3.53
C LEU A 778 15.41 20.66 -3.68
N ARG A 779 15.57 19.41 -3.23
CA ARG A 779 16.86 18.74 -3.29
C ARG A 779 17.30 18.58 -4.74
N VAL A 780 18.52 18.99 -5.08
CA VAL A 780 19.22 18.68 -6.33
C VAL A 780 20.55 18.06 -5.93
N HIS A 781 20.95 16.95 -6.58
CA HIS A 781 22.20 16.26 -6.30
C HIS A 781 23.26 16.58 -7.35
N VAL A 782 22.86 16.73 -8.61
CA VAL A 782 23.74 17.07 -9.72
C VAL A 782 23.45 18.51 -10.14
N ASP A 783 24.39 19.42 -9.89
CA ASP A 783 24.25 20.83 -10.28
C ASP A 783 24.51 21.02 -11.78
N LEU A 784 23.75 21.94 -12.39
CA LEU A 784 23.86 22.34 -13.79
C LEU A 784 24.35 23.77 -13.98
N GLU A 785 24.53 24.57 -12.92
CA GLU A 785 24.93 25.97 -13.10
C GLU A 785 26.28 26.08 -13.84
N GLU A 786 27.28 25.27 -13.49
CA GLU A 786 28.56 25.23 -14.23
C GLU A 786 28.39 24.85 -15.70
N ALA A 787 27.50 23.91 -16.00
CA ALA A 787 27.20 23.48 -17.36
C ALA A 787 26.46 24.57 -18.15
N PHE A 788 25.59 25.35 -17.50
CA PHE A 788 24.95 26.51 -18.12
C PHE A 788 25.94 27.64 -18.40
N ASP A 789 26.84 27.93 -17.46
CA ASP A 789 27.88 28.96 -17.62
C ASP A 789 28.78 28.61 -18.81
N ALA A 790 29.22 27.36 -18.93
CA ALA A 790 30.01 26.89 -20.07
C ALA A 790 29.29 27.03 -21.42
N ILE A 791 27.96 26.83 -21.46
CA ILE A 791 27.15 27.04 -22.68
C ILE A 791 27.06 28.54 -23.02
N GLU A 792 26.93 29.40 -22.02
CA GLU A 792 26.87 30.85 -22.21
C GLU A 792 28.23 31.41 -22.70
N GLU A 793 29.33 30.96 -22.12
CA GLU A 793 30.69 31.28 -22.57
C GLU A 793 30.94 30.82 -24.01
N GLY A 794 30.49 29.61 -24.36
CA GLY A 794 30.55 29.11 -25.73
C GLY A 794 29.72 29.93 -26.73
N ARG A 795 28.60 30.51 -26.29
CA ARG A 795 27.77 31.43 -27.11
C ARG A 795 28.42 32.81 -27.25
N GLN A 796 29.12 33.31 -26.24
CA GLN A 796 29.81 34.59 -26.26
C GLN A 796 31.15 34.54 -27.03
N GLY A 797 31.87 33.41 -26.97
CA GLY A 797 33.13 33.20 -27.70
C GLY A 797 32.96 33.02 -29.22
N ASN A 798 31.76 32.66 -29.69
CA ASN A 798 31.44 32.41 -31.11
C ASN A 798 30.66 33.54 -31.79
N GLY A 799 30.79 34.78 -31.28
CA GLY A 799 30.19 36.00 -31.84
C GLY A 799 30.64 36.42 -33.24
N GLY A 800 30.89 35.47 -34.15
CA GLY A 800 31.30 35.70 -35.53
C GLY A 800 30.78 34.71 -36.58
N GLN A 801 30.20 33.55 -36.22
CA GLN A 801 29.59 32.64 -37.21
C GLN A 801 28.32 31.99 -36.69
N SER A 802 27.21 32.20 -37.43
CA SER A 802 25.89 31.69 -37.12
C SER A 802 25.85 30.16 -37.13
N PHE A 803 25.72 29.53 -35.96
CA PHE A 803 25.25 28.15 -35.87
C PHE A 803 23.72 28.14 -36.00
N ALA A 804 23.23 27.86 -37.20
CA ALA A 804 21.87 27.40 -37.39
C ALA A 804 21.80 25.95 -36.88
N LEU A 805 20.94 25.70 -35.89
CA LEU A 805 20.56 24.34 -35.49
C LEU A 805 19.98 23.61 -36.72
N PRO A 806 20.45 22.41 -37.11
CA PRO A 806 19.86 21.70 -38.21
C PRO A 806 18.50 21.12 -37.77
N MET A 807 17.43 21.66 -38.37
CA MET A 807 16.13 20.99 -38.43
C MET A 807 16.35 19.60 -39.05
N ALA A 808 16.17 18.54 -38.27
CA ALA A 808 16.13 17.19 -38.78
C ALA A 808 14.81 16.99 -39.55
N ILE A 809 14.88 16.97 -40.87
CA ILE A 809 13.83 16.45 -41.75
C ILE A 809 14.05 14.92 -41.81
N PRO A 810 13.00 14.08 -41.72
CA PRO A 810 13.16 12.62 -41.83
C PRO A 810 13.47 12.25 -43.28
N ASP A 811 14.55 11.50 -43.51
CA ASP A 811 14.92 10.98 -44.83
C ASP A 811 13.89 9.94 -45.33
N ASP A 812 13.38 10.21 -46.54
CA ASP A 812 12.56 9.30 -47.33
C ASP A 812 13.41 8.12 -47.81
N MET A 813 12.91 6.91 -47.59
CA MET A 813 13.49 5.67 -48.12
C MET A 813 13.19 5.59 -49.63
N SER A 814 14.13 6.05 -50.47
CA SER A 814 14.15 5.65 -51.88
C SER A 814 14.92 4.34 -52.03
N THR A 815 14.19 3.30 -52.40
CA THR A 815 14.70 2.15 -53.15
C THR A 815 15.41 2.62 -54.42
N ASP A 816 16.61 2.11 -54.70
CA ASP A 816 17.00 1.67 -56.03
C ASP A 816 18.30 0.85 -55.99
N GLU A 817 18.36 -0.03 -56.98
CA GLU A 817 19.19 -1.20 -57.21
C GLU A 817 20.67 -0.88 -57.51
N ASP A 818 21.55 -1.83 -57.17
CA ASP A 818 22.52 -2.44 -58.10
C ASP A 818 23.04 -3.79 -57.55
#